data_AF-A0A2D6ZN16-F1
#
_entry.id   AF-A0A2D6ZN16-F1
#
_cell.length_a   1.000
_cell.length_b   1.000
_cell.length_c   1.000
_cell.angle_alpha   90.00
_cell.angle_beta   90.00
_cell.angle_gamma   90.00
#
_symmetry.space_group_name_H-M   'P 1'
#
loop_
_entity.id
_entity.type
_entity.pdbx_description
1 polymer ?
#
loop_
_entity_poly.entity_id
_entity_poly.type
_entity_poly.pdbx_seq_one_letter_code
_entity_poly.pdbx_strand_id
1 'polypeptide(L)'
;MRLKNISLSGFKSFVDPTKISFPSSMSGVVGPNGCGKSNIIDAVRWVMGEISAKNLRGENMADVIFSGSSSRAPSSRASVELLFDNSLGKLGGEYSSYSEISVKRVLEIDGRSIYYLNGSECRRKDITDIFLGTGLGPRSYAVIEQEMATKLISSKPEELRMYIEEVAGISVYRERKKETESRIKKTKENLSRVKDLKDEIERQLLKLKRQVKSAERYEALKAEEKSKKGLLKAISWQTRKEKISNIDFSIKELESSLEKERTLKISLNSEIDKSKVTQSEIQQKIDKVQQDYYSSGADLTSSEQELSLLKEKKNELLLEKDKMLETLNIFSSEKDNLSKELSEAEMELSKKEPELQALDESFSKLEGAMSPDFLVEKIFLDVSNLTVSLEEATRDFSTKTDSDIKEIHSFALEIKNKLEKLKESIKHQSQYQEEKFKAQKTELLSLSSDITSIKVKIAEIKSKLSAIESSKLNTVSAKSSLEEKLLEIEGPIQKIEADIKPLLDSRIDVEGNLSKLREQFNDLNENIRANERRIHETDIGIEEFNSDIQKYKLERQGFISESAIFEEQLKNDNYEIQGLLDQITENMTEESLVEEISKIENSIERIGPINLAAAEEYKLEEERNSEIDTQMSELNSALETLQGAIKKIDLESRTKFKDTLDKLNIKLGELFPKLFGGGFAKLELTERDLLESGVLFKAMPPGKKNVNVSQLSGGEKALSSIALVFSFFSLNPAPFCILDEIDAPLDDFNTSRFINMVEEMSEKVQFIFVTHNKISMEKSKYLMGVTMQEPGVSRLVSVDVDEALKMAAS
;
A
#
# COMPACT_ATOMS: atom_id res chain seq x y z
N MET A 1 -94.59 22.19 36.53
CA MET A 1 -94.73 20.74 36.32
C MET A 1 -95.98 20.26 37.03
N ARG A 2 -97.02 19.87 36.29
CA ARG A 2 -98.21 19.13 36.76
C ARG A 2 -98.42 17.95 35.82
N LEU A 3 -98.89 16.80 36.32
CA LEU A 3 -99.12 15.63 35.49
C LEU A 3 -100.43 15.81 34.71
N LYS A 4 -100.32 15.99 33.39
CA LYS A 4 -101.47 16.24 32.50
C LYS A 4 -102.11 14.92 32.08
N ASN A 5 -101.30 14.00 31.57
CA ASN A 5 -101.75 12.69 31.09
C ASN A 5 -100.74 11.58 31.38
N ILE A 6 -101.25 10.37 31.60
CA ILE A 6 -100.49 9.12 31.54
C ILE A 6 -101.00 8.31 30.34
N SER A 7 -100.11 7.94 29.42
CA SER A 7 -100.43 7.05 28.30
C SER A 7 -99.77 5.69 28.54
N LEU A 8 -100.58 4.63 28.58
CA LEU A 8 -100.16 3.25 28.86
C LEU A 8 -100.48 2.36 27.65
N SER A 9 -99.58 1.44 27.31
CA SER A 9 -99.87 0.38 26.33
C SER A 9 -99.00 -0.84 26.61
N GLY A 10 -99.62 -2.02 26.63
CA GLY A 10 -98.95 -3.29 26.93
C GLY A 10 -98.33 -3.38 28.33
N PHE A 11 -98.73 -2.49 29.26
CA PHE A 11 -98.15 -2.37 30.60
C PHE A 11 -99.03 -3.07 31.63
N LYS A 12 -98.54 -4.17 32.22
CA LYS A 12 -99.28 -5.01 33.17
C LYS A 12 -100.70 -5.28 32.66
N SER A 13 -101.74 -4.96 33.43
CA SER A 13 -103.14 -5.17 33.04
C SER A 13 -103.67 -4.20 31.98
N PHE A 14 -102.94 -3.13 31.63
CA PHE A 14 -103.33 -2.18 30.57
C PHE A 14 -102.77 -2.62 29.20
N VAL A 15 -103.46 -3.56 28.57
CA VAL A 15 -103.07 -4.14 27.27
C VAL A 15 -103.29 -3.13 26.14
N ASP A 16 -104.50 -2.59 26.04
CA ASP A 16 -104.87 -1.64 24.98
C ASP A 16 -104.34 -0.23 25.30
N PRO A 17 -103.98 0.58 24.27
CA PRO A 17 -103.58 1.97 24.47
C PRO A 17 -104.61 2.76 25.27
N THR A 18 -104.25 3.12 26.49
CA THR A 18 -105.12 3.80 27.46
C THR A 18 -104.50 5.13 27.83
N LYS A 19 -105.28 6.21 27.70
CA LYS A 19 -104.87 7.56 28.10
C LYS A 19 -105.67 7.99 29.32
N ILE A 20 -104.97 8.28 30.40
CA ILE A 20 -105.52 8.74 31.67
C ILE A 20 -105.25 10.24 31.79
N SER A 21 -106.31 11.05 31.89
CA SER A 21 -106.21 12.52 31.99
C SER A 21 -106.53 12.96 33.41
N PHE A 22 -105.76 13.92 33.93
CA PHE A 22 -105.95 14.47 35.28
C PHE A 22 -106.33 15.96 35.20
N PRO A 23 -107.62 16.29 35.00
CA PRO A 23 -108.07 17.67 34.81
C PRO A 23 -108.12 18.48 36.12
N SER A 24 -108.19 17.80 37.28
CA SER A 24 -108.32 18.41 38.60
C SER A 24 -107.02 18.30 39.42
N SER A 25 -106.81 19.24 40.34
CA SER A 25 -105.74 19.16 41.35
C SER A 25 -105.98 18.05 42.38
N MET A 26 -107.19 17.50 42.45
CA MET A 26 -107.56 16.39 43.33
C MET A 26 -108.37 15.37 42.51
N SER A 27 -107.74 14.24 42.18
CA SER A 27 -108.33 13.19 41.35
C SER A 27 -108.30 11.85 42.10
N GLY A 28 -109.42 11.14 42.15
CA GLY A 28 -109.50 9.82 42.75
C GLY A 28 -109.51 8.72 41.69
N VAL A 29 -108.81 7.62 41.96
CA VAL A 29 -108.85 6.39 41.16
C VAL A 29 -109.51 5.31 42.00
N VAL A 30 -110.62 4.77 41.50
CA VAL A 30 -111.50 3.84 42.22
C VAL A 30 -111.76 2.60 41.39
N GLY A 31 -112.22 1.54 42.03
CA GLY A 31 -112.50 0.28 41.34
C GLY A 31 -112.40 -0.94 42.26
N PRO A 32 -112.96 -2.09 41.87
CA PRO A 32 -112.91 -3.32 42.65
C PRO A 32 -111.47 -3.79 42.92
N ASN A 33 -111.26 -4.58 43.97
CA ASN A 33 -109.94 -5.14 44.23
C ASN A 33 -109.50 -6.05 43.07
N GLY A 34 -108.23 -5.95 42.68
CA GLY A 34 -107.67 -6.74 41.57
C GLY A 34 -107.92 -6.18 40.15
N CYS A 35 -108.60 -5.04 39.99
CA CYS A 35 -108.86 -4.46 38.66
C CYS A 35 -107.66 -3.69 38.05
N GLY A 36 -106.52 -3.59 38.74
CA GLY A 36 -105.31 -2.94 38.24
C GLY A 36 -105.13 -1.47 38.63
N LYS A 37 -105.81 -0.97 39.67
CA LYS A 37 -105.66 0.44 40.14
C LYS A 37 -104.20 0.80 40.43
N SER A 38 -103.51 -0.01 41.24
CA SER A 38 -102.12 0.25 41.60
C SER A 38 -101.14 0.11 40.43
N ASN A 39 -101.52 -0.56 39.34
CA ASN A 39 -100.67 -0.62 38.14
C ASN A 39 -100.49 0.76 37.50
N ILE A 40 -101.41 1.72 37.72
CA ILE A 40 -101.23 3.11 37.27
C ILE A 40 -100.05 3.76 38.00
N ILE A 41 -99.89 3.44 39.29
CA ILE A 41 -98.82 3.96 40.14
C ILE A 41 -97.48 3.34 39.75
N ASP A 42 -97.47 2.02 39.52
CA ASP A 42 -96.30 1.31 39.03
C ASP A 42 -95.81 1.88 37.70
N ALA A 43 -96.73 2.26 36.81
CA ALA A 43 -96.38 2.89 35.54
C ALA A 43 -95.65 4.23 35.72
N VAL A 44 -96.12 5.07 36.64
CA VAL A 44 -95.48 6.35 36.96
C VAL A 44 -94.08 6.13 37.54
N ARG A 45 -93.93 5.24 38.53
CA ARG A 45 -92.61 4.92 39.13
C ARG A 45 -91.63 4.35 38.12
N TRP A 46 -92.12 3.49 37.23
CA TRP A 46 -91.30 2.84 36.22
C TRP A 46 -90.70 3.85 35.24
N VAL A 47 -91.46 4.84 34.77
CA VAL A 47 -90.94 5.91 33.89
C VAL A 47 -90.00 6.84 34.63
N MET A 48 -90.26 7.15 35.90
CA MET A 48 -89.41 8.00 36.73
C MET A 48 -88.06 7.37 37.10
N GLY A 49 -87.82 6.11 36.69
CA GLY A 49 -86.49 5.49 36.74
C GLY A 49 -86.29 4.50 37.88
N GLU A 50 -87.37 3.93 38.46
CA GLU A 50 -87.27 2.82 39.40
C GLU A 50 -86.60 1.59 38.75
N ILE A 51 -85.65 0.99 39.48
CA ILE A 51 -84.77 -0.10 39.03
C ILE A 51 -85.18 -1.42 39.69
N SER A 52 -85.76 -1.35 40.90
CA SER A 52 -86.17 -2.53 41.64
C SER A 52 -87.50 -3.06 41.11
N ALA A 53 -87.49 -4.24 40.49
CA ALA A 53 -88.73 -4.94 40.07
C ALA A 53 -89.67 -5.19 41.26
N LYS A 54 -89.10 -5.45 42.45
CA LYS A 54 -89.85 -5.64 43.70
C LYS A 54 -90.69 -4.42 44.08
N ASN A 55 -90.17 -3.21 43.85
CA ASN A 55 -90.88 -1.95 44.15
C ASN A 55 -92.02 -1.67 43.14
N LEU A 56 -92.04 -2.41 42.03
CA LEU A 56 -93.10 -2.39 41.02
C LEU A 56 -94.00 -3.62 41.14
N ARG A 57 -94.04 -4.30 42.30
CA ARG A 57 -94.88 -5.49 42.55
C ARG A 57 -94.68 -6.61 41.51
N GLY A 58 -93.44 -6.80 41.07
CA GLY A 58 -93.01 -7.88 40.18
C GLY A 58 -91.73 -8.55 40.69
N GLU A 59 -91.39 -9.72 40.14
CA GLU A 59 -90.16 -10.43 40.46
C GLU A 59 -89.01 -9.97 39.55
N ASN A 60 -89.30 -9.80 38.26
CA ASN A 60 -88.38 -9.36 37.22
C ASN A 60 -88.84 -8.06 36.55
N MET A 61 -87.90 -7.29 36.00
CA MET A 61 -88.24 -6.06 35.28
C MET A 61 -89.07 -6.33 34.01
N ALA A 62 -89.03 -7.54 33.47
CA ALA A 62 -89.86 -7.98 32.34
C ALA A 62 -91.35 -8.13 32.72
N ASP A 63 -91.68 -8.28 34.01
CA ASP A 63 -93.06 -8.48 34.50
C ASP A 63 -93.92 -7.21 34.36
N VAL A 64 -93.33 -6.09 33.95
CA VAL A 64 -94.07 -4.89 33.54
C VAL A 64 -94.77 -5.06 32.20
N ILE A 65 -94.33 -6.02 31.37
CA ILE A 65 -94.97 -6.38 30.11
C ILE A 65 -96.14 -7.31 30.40
N PHE A 66 -97.29 -7.05 29.78
CA PHE A 66 -98.46 -7.92 29.90
C PHE A 66 -98.12 -9.37 29.53
N SER A 67 -98.22 -10.27 30.50
CA SER A 67 -97.86 -11.70 30.37
C SER A 67 -98.90 -12.55 29.61
N GLY A 68 -100.03 -11.97 29.21
CA GLY A 68 -101.16 -12.70 28.62
C GLY A 68 -102.26 -13.03 29.64
N SER A 69 -103.47 -13.28 29.15
CA SER A 69 -104.60 -13.80 29.92
C SER A 69 -105.31 -14.92 29.16
N SER A 70 -106.34 -15.53 29.75
CA SER A 70 -107.11 -16.60 29.09
C SER A 70 -107.77 -16.17 27.78
N SER A 71 -107.99 -14.87 27.58
CA SER A 71 -108.62 -14.29 26.38
C SER A 71 -107.66 -13.49 25.48
N ARG A 72 -106.44 -13.18 25.93
CA ARG A 72 -105.49 -12.28 25.23
C ARG A 72 -104.06 -12.81 25.24
N ALA A 73 -103.38 -12.71 24.10
CA ALA A 73 -101.96 -13.04 23.97
C ALA A 73 -101.05 -12.05 24.75
N PRO A 74 -99.84 -12.49 25.16
CA PRO A 74 -98.85 -11.60 25.79
C PRO A 74 -98.46 -10.44 24.87
N SER A 75 -98.13 -9.28 25.45
CA SER A 75 -97.63 -8.14 24.68
C SER A 75 -96.14 -8.31 24.34
N SER A 76 -95.71 -7.81 23.18
CA SER A 76 -94.30 -7.80 22.77
C SER A 76 -93.47 -6.66 23.36
N ARG A 77 -94.15 -5.64 23.89
CA ARG A 77 -93.54 -4.47 24.52
C ARG A 77 -94.48 -3.84 25.53
N ALA A 78 -93.90 -3.13 26.49
CA ALA A 78 -94.62 -2.20 27.34
C ALA A 78 -94.13 -0.78 27.06
N SER A 79 -95.04 0.17 26.97
CA SER A 79 -94.69 1.59 26.88
C SER A 79 -95.57 2.41 27.81
N VAL A 80 -94.92 3.33 28.52
CA VAL A 80 -95.57 4.31 29.39
C VAL A 80 -94.99 5.67 29.06
N GLU A 81 -95.87 6.65 28.88
CA GLU A 81 -95.52 8.04 28.65
C GLU A 81 -96.24 8.94 29.66
N LEU A 82 -95.45 9.76 30.36
CA LEU A 82 -95.92 10.78 31.29
C LEU A 82 -95.79 12.14 30.61
N LEU A 83 -96.91 12.85 30.48
CA LEU A 83 -96.93 14.20 29.94
C LEU A 83 -97.11 15.21 31.08
N PHE A 84 -96.16 16.12 31.19
CA PHE A 84 -96.13 17.16 32.21
C PHE A 84 -96.36 18.55 31.63
N ASP A 85 -97.19 19.34 32.30
CA ASP A 85 -97.33 20.77 32.04
C ASP A 85 -96.26 21.55 32.83
N ASN A 86 -95.35 22.21 32.11
CA ASN A 86 -94.27 23.00 32.66
C ASN A 86 -94.47 24.53 32.49
N SER A 87 -95.70 25.00 32.26
CA SER A 87 -96.03 26.43 32.17
C SER A 87 -95.50 27.31 33.31
N LEU A 88 -95.35 26.76 34.51
CA LEU A 88 -94.81 27.46 35.70
C LEU A 88 -93.27 27.52 35.75
N GLY A 89 -92.53 26.94 34.79
CA GLY A 89 -91.07 27.08 34.66
C GLY A 89 -90.24 26.54 35.83
N LYS A 90 -90.77 25.61 36.63
CA LYS A 90 -90.10 25.07 37.84
C LYS A 90 -88.86 24.21 37.53
N LEU A 91 -88.69 23.76 36.29
CA LEU A 91 -87.51 23.01 35.87
C LEU A 91 -86.38 23.97 35.47
N GLY A 92 -85.17 23.72 35.98
CA GLY A 92 -83.96 24.41 35.54
C GLY A 92 -83.32 23.72 34.32
N GLY A 93 -82.36 24.40 33.69
CA GLY A 93 -81.55 23.84 32.59
C GLY A 93 -82.17 24.00 31.20
N GLU A 94 -81.64 23.25 30.23
CA GLU A 94 -81.97 23.34 28.79
C GLU A 94 -83.45 23.06 28.47
N TYR A 95 -84.15 22.36 29.38
CA TYR A 95 -85.57 22.00 29.22
C TYR A 95 -86.55 22.97 29.88
N SER A 96 -86.06 24.05 30.51
CA SER A 96 -86.89 25.07 31.17
C SER A 96 -87.82 25.81 30.19
N SER A 97 -87.38 25.97 28.93
CA SER A 97 -88.09 26.70 27.88
C SER A 97 -89.30 25.96 27.29
N TYR A 98 -89.44 24.66 27.56
CA TYR A 98 -90.57 23.88 27.03
C TYR A 98 -91.80 24.03 27.93
N SER A 99 -92.95 24.34 27.31
CA SER A 99 -94.25 24.44 28.00
C SER A 99 -94.80 23.08 28.42
N GLU A 100 -94.45 22.02 27.69
CA GLU A 100 -94.82 20.64 28.01
C GLU A 100 -93.60 19.73 27.90
N ILE A 101 -93.53 18.73 28.78
CA ILE A 101 -92.44 17.76 28.81
C ILE A 101 -93.02 16.36 28.79
N SER A 102 -92.64 15.55 27.81
CA SER A 102 -92.99 14.14 27.76
C SER A 102 -91.80 13.27 28.14
N VAL A 103 -92.01 12.37 29.09
CA VAL A 103 -91.05 11.35 29.48
C VAL A 103 -91.66 10.00 29.17
N LYS A 104 -91.02 9.21 28.31
CA LYS A 104 -91.52 7.91 27.89
C LYS A 104 -90.48 6.84 28.08
N ARG A 105 -90.89 5.71 28.64
CA ARG A 105 -90.06 4.50 28.76
C ARG A 105 -90.70 3.38 27.96
N VAL A 106 -89.88 2.66 27.19
CA VAL A 106 -90.27 1.47 26.43
C VAL A 106 -89.40 0.31 26.87
N LEU A 107 -90.00 -0.86 27.10
CA LEU A 107 -89.29 -2.10 27.34
C LEU A 107 -89.79 -3.16 26.37
N GLU A 108 -88.85 -3.76 25.66
CA GLU A 108 -89.08 -4.84 24.71
C GLU A 108 -88.85 -6.20 25.38
N ILE A 109 -89.42 -7.28 24.81
CA ILE A 109 -89.27 -8.65 25.32
C ILE A 109 -87.79 -9.07 25.44
N ASP A 110 -86.89 -8.51 24.63
CA ASP A 110 -85.45 -8.80 24.66
C ASP A 110 -84.72 -8.18 25.87
N GLY A 111 -85.43 -7.41 26.71
CA GLY A 111 -84.90 -6.75 27.89
C GLY A 111 -84.31 -5.36 27.63
N ARG A 112 -84.34 -4.85 26.40
CA ARG A 112 -83.89 -3.49 26.09
C ARG A 112 -84.88 -2.46 26.62
N SER A 113 -84.40 -1.61 27.53
CA SER A 113 -85.17 -0.48 28.07
C SER A 113 -84.69 0.83 27.44
N ILE A 114 -85.56 1.44 26.62
CA ILE A 114 -85.27 2.67 25.88
C ILE A 114 -86.03 3.83 26.54
N TYR A 115 -85.34 4.95 26.73
CA TYR A 115 -85.88 6.16 27.34
C TYR A 115 -86.02 7.25 26.28
N TYR A 116 -87.13 7.95 26.29
CA TYR A 116 -87.42 9.07 25.39
C TYR A 116 -87.78 10.30 26.22
N LEU A 117 -87.24 11.44 25.81
CA LEU A 117 -87.56 12.75 26.34
C LEU A 117 -88.02 13.65 25.19
N ASN A 118 -89.24 14.18 25.26
CA ASN A 118 -89.85 14.96 24.19
C ASN A 118 -89.74 14.28 22.81
N GLY A 119 -89.85 12.94 22.79
CA GLY A 119 -89.75 12.12 21.58
C GLY A 119 -88.33 11.75 21.12
N SER A 120 -87.28 12.32 21.72
CA SER A 120 -85.88 11.98 21.40
C SER A 120 -85.33 10.89 22.34
N GLU A 121 -84.61 9.90 21.80
CA GLU A 121 -83.96 8.87 22.62
C GLU A 121 -82.86 9.49 23.50
N CYS A 122 -82.83 9.13 24.78
CA CYS A 122 -81.92 9.69 25.77
C CYS A 122 -81.38 8.62 26.71
N ARG A 123 -80.33 8.94 27.46
CA ARG A 123 -79.79 8.04 28.48
C ARG A 123 -80.67 8.11 29.72
N ARG A 124 -80.73 7.01 30.47
CA ARG A 124 -81.39 6.97 31.78
C ARG A 124 -80.90 8.07 32.74
N LYS A 125 -79.61 8.43 32.65
CA LYS A 125 -79.03 9.51 33.45
C LYS A 125 -79.72 10.85 33.16
N ASP A 126 -80.02 11.13 31.90
CA ASP A 126 -80.66 12.38 31.47
C ASP A 126 -82.09 12.48 32.06
N ILE A 127 -82.84 11.38 32.11
CA ILE A 127 -84.15 11.33 32.79
C ILE A 127 -84.00 11.53 34.31
N THR A 128 -82.98 10.93 34.92
CA THR A 128 -82.72 11.10 36.36
C THR A 128 -82.34 12.56 36.67
N ASP A 129 -81.52 13.18 35.84
CA ASP A 129 -81.04 14.56 35.99
C ASP A 129 -82.19 15.58 35.90
N ILE A 130 -83.23 15.32 35.10
CA ILE A 130 -84.43 16.17 35.01
C ILE A 130 -85.26 16.15 36.30
N PHE A 131 -85.32 15.02 36.99
CA PHE A 131 -86.11 14.85 38.21
C PHE A 131 -85.30 15.07 39.51
N LEU A 132 -83.98 15.27 39.41
CA LEU A 132 -83.13 15.55 40.58
C LEU A 132 -83.47 16.92 41.18
N GLY A 133 -83.79 16.95 42.47
CA GLY A 133 -84.11 18.17 43.21
C GLY A 133 -85.54 18.69 42.99
N THR A 134 -86.32 18.07 42.10
CA THR A 134 -87.74 18.40 41.91
C THR A 134 -88.67 17.62 42.86
N GLY A 135 -88.10 16.80 43.75
CA GLY A 135 -88.83 15.87 44.62
C GLY A 135 -89.37 14.63 43.89
N LEU A 136 -89.11 14.49 42.59
CA LEU A 136 -89.56 13.40 41.72
C LEU A 136 -88.44 12.40 41.37
N GLY A 137 -87.28 12.45 42.02
CA GLY A 137 -86.18 11.53 41.72
C GLY A 137 -86.48 10.05 41.99
N PRO A 138 -85.54 9.13 41.72
CA PRO A 138 -85.71 7.68 41.95
C PRO A 138 -85.96 7.29 43.42
N ARG A 139 -85.80 8.22 44.37
CA ARG A 139 -86.16 8.08 45.79
C ARG A 139 -87.23 9.09 46.21
N SER A 140 -88.12 9.41 45.28
CA SER A 140 -89.19 10.38 45.44
C SER A 140 -90.13 10.02 46.59
N TYR A 141 -90.48 11.02 47.39
CA TYR A 141 -91.58 10.97 48.37
C TYR A 141 -92.94 11.35 47.75
N ALA A 142 -92.99 11.55 46.43
CA ALA A 142 -94.22 11.90 45.71
C ALA A 142 -95.17 10.70 45.54
N VAL A 143 -94.65 9.47 45.49
CA VAL A 143 -95.47 8.26 45.31
C VAL A 143 -95.50 7.46 46.61
N ILE A 144 -96.57 7.61 47.37
CA ILE A 144 -96.74 7.03 48.69
C ILE A 144 -97.72 5.86 48.59
N GLU A 145 -97.25 4.67 48.95
CA GLU A 145 -98.09 3.48 49.12
C GLU A 145 -98.20 3.15 50.61
N GLN A 146 -99.17 2.34 50.99
CA GLN A 146 -99.34 1.88 52.37
C GLN A 146 -98.04 1.30 52.99
N GLU A 147 -97.31 0.45 52.27
CA GLU A 147 -96.04 -0.11 52.75
C GLU A 147 -94.91 0.93 52.78
N MET A 148 -94.84 1.80 51.77
CA MET A 148 -93.83 2.88 51.70
C MET A 148 -94.02 3.91 52.81
N ALA A 149 -95.26 4.26 53.13
CA ALA A 149 -95.58 5.14 54.25
C ALA A 149 -95.00 4.55 55.54
N THR A 150 -95.24 3.27 55.81
CA THR A 150 -94.67 2.60 56.99
C THR A 150 -93.14 2.55 56.93
N LYS A 151 -92.56 2.25 55.77
CA LYS A 151 -91.11 2.17 55.54
C LYS A 151 -90.39 3.48 55.80
N LEU A 152 -90.99 4.62 55.45
CA LEU A 152 -90.36 5.93 55.59
C LEU A 152 -90.05 6.27 57.04
N ILE A 153 -90.99 6.02 57.96
CA ILE A 153 -90.82 6.28 59.39
C ILE A 153 -90.04 5.17 60.12
N SER A 154 -90.03 3.94 59.58
CA SER A 154 -89.25 2.82 60.12
C SER A 154 -87.90 2.63 59.44
N SER A 155 -87.50 3.54 58.54
CA SER A 155 -86.26 3.46 57.77
C SER A 155 -85.04 3.66 58.67
N LYS A 156 -83.89 3.17 58.22
CA LYS A 156 -82.63 3.43 58.92
C LYS A 156 -82.31 4.94 58.90
N PRO A 157 -81.59 5.47 59.90
CA PRO A 157 -81.28 6.90 59.95
C PRO A 157 -80.58 7.44 58.70
N GLU A 158 -79.73 6.64 58.06
CA GLU A 158 -79.03 7.00 56.84
C GLU A 158 -79.99 7.05 55.64
N GLU A 159 -81.04 6.23 55.65
CA GLU A 159 -82.06 6.22 54.61
C GLU A 159 -83.00 7.43 54.72
N LEU A 160 -83.43 7.76 55.94
CA LEU A 160 -84.27 8.94 56.17
C LEU A 160 -83.54 10.24 55.78
N ARG A 161 -82.22 10.31 56.05
CA ARG A 161 -81.36 11.43 55.63
C ARG A 161 -81.45 11.69 54.13
N MET A 162 -81.46 10.64 53.31
CA MET A 162 -81.47 10.80 51.85
C MET A 162 -82.74 11.48 51.34
N TYR A 163 -83.89 11.26 51.98
CA TYR A 163 -85.12 11.99 51.64
C TYR A 163 -85.02 13.47 52.01
N ILE A 164 -84.39 13.79 53.15
CA ILE A 164 -84.18 15.18 53.58
C ILE A 164 -83.17 15.89 52.67
N GLU A 165 -82.12 15.20 52.23
CA GLU A 165 -81.18 15.71 51.22
C GLU A 165 -81.87 16.06 49.90
N GLU A 166 -82.85 15.23 49.49
CA GLU A 166 -83.67 15.49 48.30
C GLU A 166 -84.58 16.71 48.48
N VAL A 167 -85.23 16.85 49.65
CA VAL A 167 -86.02 18.04 49.99
C VAL A 167 -85.16 19.30 49.99
N ALA A 168 -83.91 19.20 50.47
CA ALA A 168 -82.95 20.29 50.50
C ALA A 168 -82.32 20.60 49.13
N GLY A 169 -82.53 19.76 48.12
CA GLY A 169 -81.90 19.87 46.80
C GLY A 169 -80.38 19.63 46.82
N ILE A 170 -79.87 18.92 47.82
CA ILE A 170 -78.43 18.65 48.02
C ILE A 170 -77.95 17.50 47.15
N SER A 171 -78.86 16.63 46.69
CA SER A 171 -78.54 15.52 45.78
C SER A 171 -77.72 15.95 44.56
N VAL A 172 -78.02 17.13 43.98
CA VAL A 172 -77.27 17.72 42.85
C VAL A 172 -75.83 18.05 43.24
N TYR A 173 -75.62 18.61 44.43
CA TYR A 173 -74.30 18.95 44.95
C TYR A 173 -73.46 17.71 45.24
N ARG A 174 -74.08 16.66 45.76
CA ARG A 174 -73.43 15.38 46.05
C ARG A 174 -72.94 14.69 44.77
N GLU A 175 -73.73 14.70 43.70
CA GLU A 175 -73.31 14.13 42.41
C GLU A 175 -72.19 14.95 41.78
N ARG A 176 -72.26 16.29 41.83
CA ARG A 176 -71.18 17.18 41.38
C ARG A 176 -69.88 16.97 42.16
N LYS A 177 -69.96 16.74 43.48
CA LYS A 177 -68.80 16.42 44.32
C LYS A 177 -68.13 15.14 43.86
N LYS A 178 -68.91 14.06 43.69
CA LYS A 178 -68.41 12.76 43.23
C LYS A 178 -67.73 12.84 41.86
N GLU A 179 -68.29 13.61 40.93
CA GLU A 179 -67.67 13.85 39.63
C GLU A 179 -66.34 14.61 39.77
N THR A 180 -66.31 15.66 40.59
CA THR A 180 -65.10 16.46 40.85
C THR A 180 -64.00 15.62 41.51
N GLU A 181 -64.34 14.75 42.47
CA GLU A 181 -63.41 13.80 43.09
C GLU A 181 -62.81 12.82 42.07
N SER A 182 -63.64 12.31 41.14
CA SER A 182 -63.17 11.46 40.05
C SER A 182 -62.19 12.21 39.14
N ARG A 183 -62.47 13.47 38.80
CA ARG A 183 -61.56 14.33 38.01
C ARG A 183 -60.22 14.55 38.74
N ILE A 184 -60.25 14.87 40.04
CA ILE A 184 -59.03 15.04 40.84
C ILE A 184 -58.18 13.77 40.82
N LYS A 185 -58.80 12.59 40.97
CA LYS A 185 -58.09 11.32 40.92
C LYS A 185 -57.35 11.14 39.59
N LYS A 186 -58.04 11.38 38.46
CA LYS A 186 -57.44 11.32 37.12
C LYS A 186 -56.30 12.32 36.94
N THR A 187 -56.47 13.56 37.40
CA THR A 187 -55.42 14.59 37.33
C THR A 187 -54.19 14.22 38.14
N LYS A 188 -54.36 13.61 39.33
CA LYS A 188 -53.25 13.09 40.15
C LYS A 188 -52.48 11.96 39.44
N GLU A 189 -53.20 11.02 38.82
CA GLU A 189 -52.58 9.94 38.04
C GLU A 189 -51.78 10.50 36.85
N ASN A 190 -52.33 11.48 36.13
CA ASN A 190 -51.62 12.16 35.05
C ASN A 190 -50.37 12.90 35.54
N LEU A 191 -50.47 13.64 36.65
CA LEU A 191 -49.33 14.33 37.25
C LEU A 191 -48.19 13.36 37.62
N SER A 192 -48.53 12.18 38.15
CA SER A 192 -47.52 11.14 38.44
C SER A 192 -46.80 10.69 37.17
N ARG A 193 -47.53 10.44 36.08
CA ARG A 193 -46.92 10.02 34.81
C ARG A 193 -46.02 11.09 34.21
N VAL A 194 -46.45 12.35 34.25
CA VAL A 194 -45.64 13.48 33.76
C VAL A 194 -44.37 13.64 34.59
N LYS A 195 -44.45 13.42 35.91
CA LYS A 195 -43.27 13.40 36.78
C LYS A 195 -42.29 12.28 36.42
N ASP A 196 -42.77 11.08 36.15
CA ASP A 196 -41.91 9.96 35.75
C ASP A 196 -41.19 10.25 34.41
N LEU A 197 -41.89 10.88 33.45
CA LEU A 197 -41.30 11.35 32.20
C LEU A 197 -40.22 12.40 32.42
N LYS A 198 -40.45 13.34 33.35
CA LYS A 198 -39.47 14.35 33.72
C LYS A 198 -38.20 13.71 34.27
N ASP A 199 -38.32 12.79 35.22
CA ASP A 199 -37.18 12.10 35.82
C ASP A 199 -36.37 11.30 34.78
N GLU A 200 -37.04 10.75 33.76
CA GLU A 200 -36.37 10.07 32.64
C GLU A 200 -35.59 11.06 31.77
N ILE A 201 -36.20 12.19 31.40
CA ILE A 201 -35.56 13.23 30.57
C ILE A 201 -34.37 13.86 31.30
N GLU A 202 -34.46 14.11 32.61
CA GLU A 202 -33.33 14.62 33.40
C GLU A 202 -32.13 13.65 33.39
N ARG A 203 -32.38 12.33 33.44
CA ARG A 203 -31.32 11.32 33.31
C ARG A 203 -30.70 11.33 31.92
N GLN A 204 -31.52 11.48 30.88
CA GLN A 204 -31.04 11.59 29.49
C GLN A 204 -30.19 12.85 29.29
N LEU A 205 -30.63 14.00 29.82
CA LEU A 205 -29.88 15.25 29.81
C LEU A 205 -28.51 15.13 30.49
N LEU A 206 -28.42 14.45 31.65
CA LEU A 206 -27.14 14.20 32.32
C LEU A 206 -26.18 13.37 31.46
N LYS A 207 -26.70 12.37 30.74
CA LYS A 207 -25.92 11.53 29.81
C LYS A 207 -25.47 12.35 28.60
N LEU A 208 -26.38 13.08 27.97
CA LEU A 208 -26.11 13.94 26.82
C LEU A 208 -25.09 15.03 27.16
N LYS A 209 -25.18 15.67 28.33
CA LYS A 209 -24.21 16.67 28.79
C LYS A 209 -22.78 16.14 28.89
N ARG A 210 -22.61 14.87 29.31
CA ARG A 210 -21.29 14.21 29.31
C ARG A 210 -20.81 13.96 27.88
N GLN A 211 -21.71 13.54 26.99
CA GLN A 211 -21.40 13.32 25.58
C GLN A 211 -21.00 14.62 24.87
N VAL A 212 -21.69 15.73 25.13
CA VAL A 212 -21.34 17.08 24.61
C VAL A 212 -19.92 17.46 25.02
N LYS A 213 -19.57 17.36 26.31
CA LYS A 213 -18.21 17.67 26.77
C LYS A 213 -17.15 16.78 26.14
N SER A 214 -17.45 15.50 25.94
CA SER A 214 -16.55 14.59 25.23
C SER A 214 -16.39 14.97 23.76
N ALA A 215 -17.47 15.40 23.09
CA ALA A 215 -17.44 15.86 21.70
C ALA A 215 -16.64 17.16 21.55
N GLU A 216 -16.85 18.16 22.40
CA GLU A 216 -16.08 19.41 22.42
C GLU A 216 -14.58 19.13 22.61
N ARG A 217 -14.23 18.24 23.55
CA ARG A 217 -12.83 17.87 23.80
C ARG A 217 -12.23 17.14 22.60
N TYR A 218 -12.99 16.29 21.92
CA TYR A 218 -12.55 15.62 20.70
C TYR A 218 -12.30 16.61 19.57
N GLU A 219 -13.21 17.55 19.33
CA GLU A 219 -13.03 18.59 18.30
C GLU A 219 -11.79 19.44 18.56
N ALA A 220 -11.57 19.83 19.82
CA ALA A 220 -10.37 20.57 20.22
C ALA A 220 -9.07 19.78 19.96
N LEU A 221 -9.01 18.52 20.40
CA LEU A 221 -7.84 17.66 20.17
C LEU A 221 -7.62 17.38 18.68
N LYS A 222 -8.69 17.21 17.90
CA LYS A 222 -8.59 16.95 16.46
C LYS A 222 -8.13 18.19 15.67
N ALA A 223 -8.53 19.38 16.10
CA ALA A 223 -8.00 20.62 15.58
C ALA A 223 -6.50 20.78 15.89
N GLU A 224 -6.09 20.45 17.13
CA GLU A 224 -4.68 20.46 17.55
C GLU A 224 -3.84 19.44 16.76
N GLU A 225 -4.35 18.21 16.61
CA GLU A 225 -3.76 17.15 15.79
C GLU A 225 -3.56 17.62 14.34
N LYS A 226 -4.58 18.23 13.74
CA LYS A 226 -4.52 18.76 12.36
C LYS A 226 -3.47 19.87 12.23
N SER A 227 -3.37 20.76 13.22
CA SER A 227 -2.36 21.82 13.24
C SER A 227 -0.94 21.25 13.32
N LYS A 228 -0.71 20.29 14.24
CA LYS A 228 0.60 19.64 14.42
C LYS A 228 1.01 18.80 13.22
N LYS A 229 0.07 18.09 12.58
CA LYS A 229 0.31 17.38 11.31
C LYS A 229 0.70 18.34 10.18
N GLY A 230 0.09 19.53 10.13
CA GLY A 230 0.50 20.60 9.20
C GLY A 230 1.95 21.05 9.43
N LEU A 231 2.31 21.33 10.69
CA LEU A 231 3.69 21.70 11.06
C LEU A 231 4.71 20.59 10.73
N LEU A 232 4.36 19.33 10.99
CA LEU A 232 5.22 18.18 10.67
C LEU A 232 5.51 18.14 9.17
N LYS A 233 4.48 18.27 8.33
CA LYS A 233 4.63 18.32 6.86
C LYS A 233 5.49 19.50 6.42
N ALA A 234 5.36 20.66 7.05
CA ALA A 234 6.16 21.85 6.73
C ALA A 234 7.65 21.66 7.08
N ILE A 235 7.98 21.16 8.27
CA ILE A 235 9.36 20.80 8.66
C ILE A 235 9.91 19.75 7.70
N SER A 236 9.10 18.74 7.40
CA SER A 236 9.44 17.70 6.44
C SER A 236 9.75 18.23 5.05
N TRP A 237 8.98 19.21 4.57
CA TRP A 237 9.28 19.88 3.32
C TRP A 237 10.60 20.67 3.40
N GLN A 238 10.84 21.39 4.50
CA GLN A 238 12.05 22.18 4.71
C GLN A 238 13.31 21.32 4.77
N THR A 239 13.32 20.24 5.55
CA THR A 239 14.46 19.33 5.68
C THR A 239 14.84 18.70 4.34
N ARG A 240 13.85 18.40 3.49
CA ARG A 240 14.06 17.90 2.13
C ARG A 240 14.63 18.98 1.21
N LYS A 241 14.16 20.23 1.31
CA LYS A 241 14.73 21.37 0.58
C LYS A 241 16.19 21.64 0.98
N GLU A 242 16.52 21.54 2.26
CA GLU A 242 17.89 21.66 2.76
C GLU A 242 18.79 20.54 2.21
N LYS A 243 18.31 19.28 2.23
CA LYS A 243 19.02 18.15 1.60
C LYS A 243 19.25 18.35 0.10
N ILE A 244 18.25 18.84 -0.63
CA ILE A 244 18.39 19.18 -2.06
C ILE A 244 19.50 20.22 -2.24
N SER A 245 19.51 21.29 -1.43
CA SER A 245 20.54 22.32 -1.50
C SER A 245 21.95 21.78 -1.22
N ASN A 246 22.09 20.89 -0.23
CA ASN A 246 23.37 20.26 0.10
C ASN A 246 23.86 19.35 -1.04
N ILE A 247 22.97 18.56 -1.63
CA ILE A 247 23.30 17.69 -2.77
C ILE A 247 23.64 18.53 -4.00
N ASP A 248 22.93 19.64 -4.25
CA ASP A 248 23.25 20.58 -5.33
C ASP A 248 24.68 21.15 -5.17
N PHE A 249 25.09 21.46 -3.94
CA PHE A 249 26.47 21.88 -3.66
C PHE A 249 27.48 20.75 -3.96
N SER A 250 27.23 19.52 -3.49
CA SER A 250 28.11 18.37 -3.75
C SER A 250 28.22 18.03 -5.24
N ILE A 251 27.11 18.07 -5.99
CA ILE A 251 27.12 17.88 -7.45
C ILE A 251 28.01 18.93 -8.12
N LYS A 252 27.89 20.20 -7.70
CA LYS A 252 28.70 21.29 -8.28
C LYS A 252 30.19 21.12 -8.00
N GLU A 253 30.56 20.64 -6.82
CA GLU A 253 31.96 20.35 -6.45
C GLU A 253 32.54 19.17 -7.26
N LEU A 254 31.74 18.11 -7.46
CA LEU A 254 32.12 16.97 -8.30
C LEU A 254 32.22 17.35 -9.78
N GLU A 255 31.28 18.15 -10.31
CA GLU A 255 31.31 18.64 -11.69
C GLU A 255 32.56 19.49 -11.94
N SER A 256 32.96 20.34 -10.98
CA SER A 256 34.22 21.09 -11.06
C SER A 256 35.46 20.18 -11.06
N SER A 257 35.46 19.12 -10.26
CA SER A 257 36.56 18.15 -10.20
C SER A 257 36.66 17.31 -11.47
N LEU A 258 35.51 16.89 -12.02
CA LEU A 258 35.41 16.21 -13.31
C LEU A 258 35.96 17.07 -14.46
N GLU A 259 35.67 18.38 -14.45
CA GLU A 259 36.20 19.30 -15.45
C GLU A 259 37.73 19.40 -15.38
N LYS A 260 38.32 19.42 -14.18
CA LYS A 260 39.79 19.38 -14.00
C LYS A 260 40.39 18.11 -14.60
N GLU A 261 39.84 16.93 -14.31
CA GLU A 261 40.31 15.66 -14.88
C GLU A 261 40.20 15.64 -16.41
N ARG A 262 39.10 16.14 -16.97
CA ARG A 262 38.94 16.27 -18.43
C ARG A 262 39.99 17.17 -19.05
N THR A 263 40.29 18.32 -18.42
CA THR A 263 41.35 19.22 -18.90
C THR A 263 42.73 18.58 -18.83
N LEU A 264 43.02 17.83 -17.77
CA LEU A 264 44.27 17.08 -17.61
C LEU A 264 44.42 16.01 -18.71
N LYS A 265 43.35 15.26 -18.98
CA LYS A 265 43.32 14.29 -20.09
C LYS A 265 43.58 14.95 -21.44
N ILE A 266 42.99 16.12 -21.71
CA ILE A 266 43.25 16.86 -22.96
C ILE A 266 44.71 17.30 -23.05
N SER A 267 45.30 17.81 -21.97
CA SER A 267 46.73 18.20 -21.97
C SER A 267 47.66 17.00 -22.18
N LEU A 268 47.38 15.86 -21.55
CA LEU A 268 48.18 14.63 -21.71
C LEU A 268 48.10 14.08 -23.15
N ASN A 269 46.91 14.10 -23.76
CA ASN A 269 46.76 13.72 -25.18
C ASN A 269 47.59 14.64 -26.09
N SER A 270 47.56 15.94 -25.85
CA SER A 270 48.38 16.89 -26.62
C SER A 270 49.89 16.63 -26.46
N GLU A 271 50.35 16.26 -25.26
CA GLU A 271 51.74 15.88 -25.01
C GLU A 271 52.12 14.58 -25.72
N ILE A 272 51.24 13.58 -25.73
CA ILE A 272 51.44 12.33 -26.47
C ILE A 272 51.52 12.60 -27.96
N ASP A 273 50.62 13.41 -28.52
CA ASP A 273 50.64 13.75 -29.94
C ASP A 273 51.95 14.44 -30.35
N LYS A 274 52.40 15.41 -29.55
CA LYS A 274 53.72 16.05 -29.74
C LYS A 274 54.86 15.03 -29.69
N SER A 275 54.82 14.14 -28.69
CA SER A 275 55.83 13.10 -28.52
C SER A 275 55.84 12.10 -29.68
N LYS A 276 54.67 11.71 -30.22
CA LYS A 276 54.53 10.83 -31.39
C LYS A 276 55.07 11.48 -32.66
N VAL A 277 54.88 12.78 -32.86
CA VAL A 277 55.50 13.51 -33.98
C VAL A 277 57.02 13.47 -33.86
N THR A 278 57.57 13.82 -32.70
CA THR A 278 59.04 13.78 -32.47
C THR A 278 59.60 12.36 -32.59
N GLN A 279 58.84 11.35 -32.16
CA GLN A 279 59.19 9.94 -32.30
C GLN A 279 59.30 9.55 -33.77
N SER A 280 58.34 9.96 -34.61
CA SER A 280 58.37 9.70 -36.05
C SER A 280 59.56 10.37 -36.72
N GLU A 281 59.88 11.61 -36.35
CA GLU A 281 61.07 12.33 -36.85
C GLU A 281 62.38 11.62 -36.46
N ILE A 282 62.50 11.14 -35.23
CA ILE A 282 63.67 10.39 -34.78
C ILE A 282 63.74 9.03 -35.48
N GLN A 283 62.62 8.34 -35.68
CA GLN A 283 62.59 7.07 -36.43
C GLN A 283 63.11 7.26 -37.86
N GLN A 284 62.68 8.31 -38.56
CA GLN A 284 63.19 8.63 -39.90
C GLN A 284 64.70 8.91 -39.89
N LYS A 285 65.20 9.59 -38.85
CA LYS A 285 66.65 9.80 -38.67
C LYS A 285 67.38 8.49 -38.41
N ILE A 286 66.84 7.60 -37.57
CA ILE A 286 67.41 6.27 -37.30
C ILE A 286 67.48 5.47 -38.61
N ASP A 287 66.39 5.42 -39.38
CA ASP A 287 66.34 4.67 -40.64
C ASP A 287 67.40 5.16 -41.63
N LYS A 288 67.56 6.49 -41.74
CA LYS A 288 68.58 7.11 -42.60
C LYS A 288 70.01 6.79 -42.14
N VAL A 289 70.30 6.97 -40.85
CA VAL A 289 71.63 6.67 -40.28
C VAL A 289 71.93 5.17 -40.35
N GLN A 290 70.92 4.32 -40.24
CA GLN A 290 71.05 2.87 -40.37
C GLN A 290 71.33 2.46 -41.82
N GLN A 291 70.72 3.13 -42.81
CA GLN A 291 71.06 2.96 -44.23
C GLN A 291 72.52 3.35 -44.49
N ASP A 292 72.97 4.50 -43.97
CA ASP A 292 74.35 4.97 -44.08
C ASP A 292 75.35 4.02 -43.38
N TYR A 293 74.94 3.41 -42.25
CA TYR A 293 75.73 2.40 -41.55
C TYR A 293 75.91 1.12 -42.38
N TYR A 294 74.84 0.63 -43.01
CA TYR A 294 74.92 -0.58 -43.84
C TYR A 294 75.71 -0.35 -45.13
N SER A 295 75.58 0.81 -45.79
CA SER A 295 76.38 1.12 -46.98
C SER A 295 77.86 1.22 -46.66
N SER A 296 78.22 1.95 -45.60
CA SER A 296 79.60 2.09 -45.14
C SER A 296 80.19 0.73 -44.70
N GLY A 297 79.37 -0.12 -44.08
CA GLY A 297 79.74 -1.49 -43.72
C GLY A 297 79.99 -2.40 -44.93
N ALA A 298 79.20 -2.27 -45.99
CA ALA A 298 79.40 -3.00 -47.24
C ALA A 298 80.70 -2.58 -47.93
N ASP A 299 80.95 -1.27 -48.05
CA ASP A 299 82.15 -0.72 -48.69
C ASP A 299 83.44 -1.13 -47.94
N LEU A 300 83.38 -1.14 -46.59
CA LEU A 300 84.48 -1.61 -45.75
C LEU A 300 84.73 -3.12 -45.94
N THR A 301 83.67 -3.94 -45.95
CA THR A 301 83.80 -5.40 -46.11
C THR A 301 84.36 -5.74 -47.50
N SER A 302 83.94 -5.03 -48.55
CA SER A 302 84.49 -5.20 -49.91
C SER A 302 85.96 -4.80 -49.98
N SER A 303 86.36 -3.70 -49.35
CA SER A 303 87.75 -3.24 -49.31
C SER A 303 88.65 -4.20 -48.50
N GLU A 304 88.16 -4.73 -47.37
CA GLU A 304 88.88 -5.72 -46.56
C GLU A 304 89.06 -7.07 -47.30
N GLN A 305 88.05 -7.52 -48.05
CA GLN A 305 88.14 -8.72 -48.89
C GLN A 305 89.15 -8.54 -50.03
N GLU A 306 89.12 -7.39 -50.71
CA GLU A 306 90.06 -7.06 -51.78
C GLU A 306 91.50 -6.99 -51.26
N LEU A 307 91.71 -6.41 -50.07
CA LEU A 307 93.00 -6.37 -49.40
C LEU A 307 93.52 -7.77 -49.06
N SER A 308 92.66 -8.65 -48.54
CA SER A 308 93.03 -10.02 -48.19
C SER A 308 93.49 -10.82 -49.41
N LEU A 309 92.76 -10.74 -50.51
CA LEU A 309 93.08 -11.43 -51.77
C LEU A 309 94.41 -10.95 -52.35
N LEU A 310 94.68 -9.64 -52.34
CA LEU A 310 95.94 -9.08 -52.84
C LEU A 310 97.13 -9.46 -51.96
N LYS A 311 96.95 -9.54 -50.64
CA LYS A 311 97.99 -10.00 -49.70
C LYS A 311 98.33 -11.48 -49.88
N GLU A 312 97.34 -12.34 -50.09
CA GLU A 312 97.57 -13.76 -50.41
C GLU A 312 98.36 -13.91 -51.71
N LYS A 313 97.95 -13.21 -52.77
CA LYS A 313 98.61 -13.23 -54.07
C LYS A 313 100.05 -12.70 -54.00
N LYS A 314 100.32 -11.67 -53.19
CA LYS A 314 101.69 -11.18 -52.92
C LYS A 314 102.56 -12.26 -52.26
N ASN A 315 102.03 -12.97 -51.28
CA ASN A 315 102.75 -14.02 -50.59
C ASN A 315 103.08 -15.22 -51.50
N GLU A 316 102.16 -15.62 -52.39
CA GLU A 316 102.43 -16.68 -53.38
C GLU A 316 103.59 -16.32 -54.32
N LEU A 317 103.60 -15.10 -54.85
CA LEU A 317 104.65 -14.63 -55.76
C LEU A 317 106.03 -14.50 -55.09
N LEU A 318 106.05 -14.11 -53.80
CA LEU A 318 107.29 -14.10 -53.01
C LEU A 318 107.86 -15.52 -52.87
N LEU A 319 107.00 -16.50 -52.59
CA LEU A 319 107.39 -17.90 -52.44
C LEU A 319 107.92 -18.51 -53.75
N GLU A 320 107.34 -18.10 -54.89
CA GLU A 320 107.78 -18.52 -56.22
C GLU A 320 109.13 -17.89 -56.61
N LYS A 321 109.36 -16.62 -56.24
CA LYS A 321 110.64 -15.93 -56.39
C LYS A 321 111.76 -16.62 -55.59
N ASP A 322 111.51 -17.03 -54.36
CA ASP A 322 112.52 -17.68 -53.51
C ASP A 322 112.96 -19.03 -54.08
N LYS A 323 112.04 -19.83 -54.62
CA LYS A 323 112.36 -21.10 -55.32
C LYS A 323 113.23 -20.89 -56.57
N MET A 324 113.00 -19.80 -57.30
CA MET A 324 113.81 -19.44 -58.47
C MET A 324 115.24 -19.00 -58.09
N LEU A 325 115.42 -18.40 -56.91
CA LEU A 325 116.75 -18.07 -56.39
C LEU A 325 117.54 -19.31 -55.99
N GLU A 326 116.91 -20.30 -55.36
CA GLU A 326 117.56 -21.57 -55.02
C GLU A 326 118.04 -22.34 -56.26
N THR A 327 117.20 -22.43 -57.29
CA THR A 327 117.57 -23.11 -58.55
C THR A 327 118.73 -22.43 -59.28
N LEU A 328 118.81 -21.10 -59.27
CA LEU A 328 119.95 -20.36 -59.82
C LEU A 328 121.27 -20.65 -59.08
N ASN A 329 121.21 -20.83 -57.77
CA ASN A 329 122.38 -21.18 -56.97
C ASN A 329 122.88 -22.60 -57.32
N ILE A 330 121.98 -23.56 -57.53
CA ILE A 330 122.33 -24.93 -57.95
C ILE A 330 123.03 -24.93 -59.32
N PHE A 331 122.50 -24.22 -60.32
CA PHE A 331 123.17 -24.15 -61.63
C PHE A 331 124.54 -23.48 -61.57
N SER A 332 124.75 -22.54 -60.65
CA SER A 332 126.06 -21.89 -60.49
C SER A 332 127.13 -22.86 -59.96
N SER A 333 126.78 -23.73 -59.02
CA SER A 333 127.74 -24.69 -58.45
C SER A 333 128.08 -25.82 -59.42
N GLU A 334 127.12 -26.30 -60.21
CA GLU A 334 127.36 -27.32 -61.25
C GLU A 334 128.28 -26.81 -62.36
N LYS A 335 128.11 -25.54 -62.78
CA LYS A 335 128.99 -24.90 -63.76
C LYS A 335 130.44 -24.86 -63.27
N ASP A 336 130.66 -24.47 -62.02
CA ASP A 336 132.01 -24.35 -61.46
C ASP A 336 132.71 -25.72 -61.41
N ASN A 337 132.00 -26.80 -61.08
CA ASN A 337 132.57 -28.15 -61.05
C ASN A 337 132.99 -28.65 -62.44
N LEU A 338 132.12 -28.53 -63.44
CA LEU A 338 132.42 -28.97 -64.81
C LEU A 338 133.57 -28.15 -65.45
N SER A 339 133.70 -26.87 -65.08
CA SER A 339 134.81 -26.03 -65.55
C SER A 339 136.17 -26.49 -65.03
N LYS A 340 136.23 -27.05 -63.82
CA LYS A 340 137.46 -27.64 -63.25
C LYS A 340 137.85 -28.93 -63.97
N GLU A 341 136.90 -29.83 -64.19
CA GLU A 341 137.15 -31.08 -64.93
C GLU A 341 137.65 -30.83 -66.36
N LEU A 342 137.17 -29.78 -67.01
CA LEU A 342 137.63 -29.39 -68.35
C LEU A 342 139.11 -28.97 -68.35
N SER A 343 139.53 -28.17 -67.37
CA SER A 343 140.89 -27.68 -67.25
C SER A 343 141.90 -28.79 -67.01
N GLU A 344 141.53 -29.84 -66.28
CA GLU A 344 142.41 -30.98 -65.99
C GLU A 344 142.66 -31.81 -67.26
N ALA A 345 141.60 -32.09 -68.04
CA ALA A 345 141.70 -32.86 -69.27
C ALA A 345 142.51 -32.15 -70.37
N GLU A 346 142.38 -30.81 -70.49
CA GLU A 346 143.18 -30.02 -71.46
C GLU A 346 144.68 -30.02 -71.11
N MET A 347 145.03 -30.08 -69.81
CA MET A 347 146.43 -30.12 -69.37
C MET A 347 147.11 -31.46 -69.64
N GLU A 348 146.40 -32.59 -69.55
CA GLU A 348 146.93 -33.91 -69.92
C GLU A 348 147.23 -34.01 -71.43
N LEU A 349 146.37 -33.44 -72.27
CA LEU A 349 146.53 -33.44 -73.71
C LEU A 349 147.78 -32.69 -74.16
N SER A 350 148.03 -31.51 -73.56
CA SER A 350 149.18 -30.65 -73.87
C SER A 350 150.54 -31.30 -73.62
N LYS A 351 150.62 -32.33 -72.74
CA LYS A 351 151.89 -32.99 -72.41
C LYS A 351 152.26 -34.09 -73.41
N LYS A 352 151.28 -34.83 -73.94
CA LYS A 352 151.53 -36.01 -74.81
C LYS A 352 151.70 -35.69 -76.29
N GLU A 353 151.15 -34.57 -76.78
CA GLU A 353 151.28 -34.18 -78.21
C GLU A 353 152.73 -33.96 -78.72
N PRO A 354 153.65 -33.30 -77.99
CA PRO A 354 155.02 -33.11 -78.47
C PRO A 354 155.87 -34.39 -78.47
N GLU A 355 155.58 -35.37 -77.59
CA GLU A 355 156.30 -36.64 -77.53
C GLU A 355 156.06 -37.50 -78.80
N LEU A 356 154.86 -37.43 -79.39
CA LEU A 356 154.53 -38.15 -80.61
C LEU A 356 155.30 -37.61 -81.83
N GLN A 357 155.44 -36.29 -81.95
CA GLN A 357 156.13 -35.66 -83.09
C GLN A 357 157.62 -35.98 -83.14
N ALA A 358 158.30 -35.99 -81.98
CA ALA A 358 159.74 -36.28 -81.92
C ALA A 358 160.07 -37.73 -82.34
N LEU A 359 159.18 -38.68 -82.02
CA LEU A 359 159.38 -40.10 -82.34
C LEU A 359 159.17 -40.38 -83.83
N ASP A 360 158.20 -39.70 -84.47
CA ASP A 360 157.88 -39.87 -85.89
C ASP A 360 159.01 -39.41 -86.82
N GLU A 361 159.65 -38.28 -86.51
CA GLU A 361 160.83 -37.79 -87.27
C GLU A 361 162.02 -38.74 -87.20
N SER A 362 162.19 -39.45 -86.09
CA SER A 362 163.30 -40.39 -85.90
C SER A 362 163.14 -41.66 -86.75
N PHE A 363 161.89 -42.09 -86.95
CA PHE A 363 161.55 -43.31 -87.69
C PHE A 363 161.81 -43.14 -89.20
N SER A 364 161.45 -41.99 -89.76
CA SER A 364 161.63 -41.69 -91.20
C SER A 364 163.10 -41.77 -91.67
N LYS A 365 164.07 -41.39 -90.82
CA LYS A 365 165.50 -41.40 -91.18
C LYS A 365 166.10 -42.80 -91.29
N LEU A 366 165.57 -43.79 -90.58
CA LEU A 366 166.08 -45.17 -90.60
C LEU A 366 165.65 -45.95 -91.85
N GLU A 367 164.53 -45.59 -92.45
CA GLU A 367 163.96 -46.30 -93.60
C GLU A 367 164.80 -46.10 -94.90
N GLY A 368 165.48 -44.97 -95.04
CA GLY A 368 166.32 -44.68 -96.22
C GLY A 368 167.67 -45.40 -96.26
N ALA A 369 168.18 -45.91 -95.14
CA ALA A 369 169.54 -46.47 -95.04
C ALA A 369 169.68 -47.94 -95.51
N MET A 370 168.58 -48.63 -95.82
CA MET A 370 168.55 -50.06 -96.20
C MET A 370 168.42 -50.35 -97.71
N SER A 371 168.48 -49.34 -98.59
CA SER A 371 168.25 -49.59 -100.03
C SER A 371 169.39 -50.39 -100.71
N PRO A 372 169.10 -51.36 -101.60
CA PRO A 372 170.09 -52.24 -102.23
C PRO A 372 171.21 -51.53 -103.02
N ASP A 373 170.97 -50.29 -103.50
CA ASP A 373 171.90 -49.57 -104.38
C ASP A 373 173.19 -49.12 -103.65
N PHE A 374 173.11 -48.77 -102.36
CA PHE A 374 174.27 -48.26 -101.61
C PHE A 374 175.37 -49.32 -101.37
N LEU A 375 175.00 -50.60 -101.31
CA LEU A 375 175.95 -51.70 -101.10
C LEU A 375 176.71 -52.07 -102.39
N VAL A 376 176.08 -51.91 -103.55
CA VAL A 376 176.65 -52.26 -104.85
C VAL A 376 177.72 -51.25 -105.26
N GLU A 377 177.48 -49.97 -104.99
CA GLU A 377 178.39 -48.88 -105.38
C GLU A 377 179.74 -48.94 -104.64
N LYS A 378 179.73 -49.38 -103.38
CA LYS A 378 180.96 -49.53 -102.58
C LYS A 378 181.83 -50.72 -103.04
N ILE A 379 181.23 -51.81 -103.52
CA ILE A 379 181.95 -53.00 -104.00
C ILE A 379 182.66 -52.71 -105.33
N PHE A 380 182.07 -51.85 -106.17
CA PHE A 380 182.62 -51.54 -107.49
C PHE A 380 183.91 -50.68 -107.43
N LEU A 381 184.02 -49.80 -106.42
CA LEU A 381 185.20 -48.94 -106.24
C LEU A 381 186.45 -49.70 -105.80
N ASP A 382 186.29 -50.79 -105.04
CA ASP A 382 187.43 -51.54 -104.50
C ASP A 382 187.98 -52.58 -105.50
N VAL A 383 187.12 -53.14 -106.36
CA VAL A 383 187.55 -54.07 -107.42
C VAL A 383 188.34 -53.34 -108.51
N SER A 384 187.94 -52.10 -108.83
CA SER A 384 188.59 -51.29 -109.86
C SER A 384 190.02 -50.86 -109.50
N ASN A 385 190.32 -50.67 -108.21
CA ASN A 385 191.69 -50.40 -107.76
C ASN A 385 192.64 -51.62 -107.88
N LEU A 386 192.10 -52.85 -107.79
CA LEU A 386 192.89 -54.08 -107.90
C LEU A 386 193.26 -54.41 -109.35
N THR A 387 192.41 -54.05 -110.31
CA THR A 387 192.65 -54.26 -111.74
C THR A 387 193.78 -53.39 -112.29
N VAL A 388 193.93 -52.15 -111.80
CA VAL A 388 195.01 -51.23 -112.23
C VAL A 388 196.39 -51.74 -111.79
N SER A 389 196.48 -52.40 -110.62
CA SER A 389 197.74 -52.97 -110.13
C SER A 389 198.20 -54.22 -110.90
N LEU A 390 197.29 -54.90 -111.61
CA LEU A 390 197.55 -56.14 -112.36
C LEU A 390 198.06 -55.88 -113.79
N GLU A 391 197.70 -54.74 -114.38
CA GLU A 391 198.11 -54.37 -115.74
C GLU A 391 199.55 -53.83 -115.82
N GLU A 392 200.10 -53.25 -114.74
CA GLU A 392 201.52 -52.83 -114.71
C GLU A 392 202.49 -54.02 -114.67
N ALA A 393 202.09 -55.15 -114.08
CA ALA A 393 203.00 -56.27 -113.86
C ALA A 393 203.23 -57.16 -115.10
N THR A 394 202.40 -57.07 -116.13
CA THR A 394 202.39 -58.07 -117.22
C THR A 394 203.10 -57.65 -118.50
N ARG A 395 203.70 -56.45 -118.57
CA ARG A 395 204.20 -55.91 -119.85
C ARG A 395 205.63 -56.28 -120.24
N ASP A 396 206.42 -56.85 -119.34
CA ASP A 396 207.80 -57.24 -119.65
C ASP A 396 208.03 -58.70 -119.25
N PHE A 397 207.95 -59.66 -120.19
CA PHE A 397 208.73 -60.91 -120.07
C PHE A 397 208.84 -61.69 -121.40
N SER A 398 209.40 -61.05 -122.43
CA SER A 398 209.92 -61.74 -123.64
C SER A 398 211.44 -61.62 -123.81
N THR A 399 212.16 -61.12 -122.79
CA THR A 399 213.63 -61.07 -122.75
C THR A 399 214.14 -61.14 -121.30
N LYS A 400 214.51 -62.34 -120.77
CA LYS A 400 215.50 -62.61 -119.70
C LYS A 400 215.39 -64.07 -119.16
N THR A 401 216.35 -64.45 -118.32
CA THR A 401 216.90 -65.77 -117.98
C THR A 401 216.21 -66.51 -116.81
N ASP A 402 216.82 -67.59 -116.34
CA ASP A 402 216.40 -68.49 -115.23
C ASP A 402 216.10 -67.80 -113.86
N SER A 403 216.25 -66.48 -113.75
CA SER A 403 215.97 -65.69 -112.54
C SER A 403 214.50 -65.26 -112.38
N ASP A 404 213.70 -65.34 -113.44
CA ASP A 404 212.52 -64.48 -113.53
C ASP A 404 211.19 -65.18 -113.20
N ILE A 405 211.16 -66.51 -113.15
CA ILE A 405 209.95 -67.30 -112.86
C ILE A 405 209.57 -67.28 -111.36
N LYS A 406 210.47 -66.83 -110.46
CA LYS A 406 210.20 -66.77 -109.01
C LYS A 406 209.42 -65.53 -108.55
N GLU A 407 209.54 -64.40 -109.26
CA GLU A 407 208.83 -63.17 -108.88
C GLU A 407 207.33 -63.22 -109.23
N ILE A 408 206.96 -63.93 -110.30
CA ILE A 408 205.57 -64.06 -110.72
C ILE A 408 204.74 -64.86 -109.70
N HIS A 409 205.37 -65.83 -109.02
CA HIS A 409 204.67 -66.69 -108.07
C HIS A 409 204.47 -66.04 -106.68
N SER A 410 205.32 -65.08 -106.27
CA SER A 410 205.13 -64.35 -105.02
C SER A 410 203.99 -63.32 -105.14
N PHE A 411 203.84 -62.71 -106.31
CA PHE A 411 202.83 -61.68 -106.55
C PHE A 411 201.39 -62.24 -106.58
N ALA A 412 201.20 -63.42 -107.16
CA ALA A 412 199.88 -64.07 -107.22
C ALA A 412 199.32 -64.46 -105.84
N LEU A 413 200.19 -64.71 -104.85
CA LEU A 413 199.79 -65.12 -103.50
C LEU A 413 199.30 -63.94 -102.65
N GLU A 414 199.82 -62.74 -102.89
CA GLU A 414 199.48 -61.53 -102.13
C GLU A 414 198.09 -60.99 -102.48
N ILE A 415 197.69 -61.13 -103.74
CA ILE A 415 196.35 -60.74 -104.23
C ILE A 415 195.25 -61.61 -103.62
N LYS A 416 195.51 -62.91 -103.45
CA LYS A 416 194.50 -63.84 -102.90
C LYS A 416 194.13 -63.51 -101.45
N ASN A 417 195.10 -63.11 -100.63
CA ASN A 417 194.87 -62.79 -99.21
C ASN A 417 194.10 -61.48 -98.96
N LYS A 418 194.15 -60.51 -99.89
CA LYS A 418 193.39 -59.26 -99.77
C LYS A 418 191.88 -59.47 -100.02
N LEU A 419 191.52 -60.43 -100.86
CA LEU A 419 190.12 -60.71 -101.20
C LEU A 419 189.32 -61.40 -100.08
N GLU A 420 189.95 -62.19 -99.21
CA GLU A 420 189.23 -62.86 -98.11
C GLU A 420 188.84 -61.89 -96.99
N LYS A 421 189.71 -60.93 -96.63
CA LYS A 421 189.43 -59.96 -95.54
C LYS A 421 188.26 -59.02 -95.83
N LEU A 422 188.00 -58.73 -97.11
CA LEU A 422 186.88 -57.86 -97.51
C LEU A 422 185.53 -58.55 -97.30
N LYS A 423 185.46 -59.88 -97.47
CA LYS A 423 184.20 -60.63 -97.45
C LYS A 423 183.57 -60.73 -96.05
N GLU A 424 184.37 -60.75 -94.99
CA GLU A 424 183.87 -60.84 -93.61
C GLU A 424 183.27 -59.52 -93.08
N SER A 425 183.85 -58.38 -93.47
CA SER A 425 183.42 -57.06 -92.98
C SER A 425 181.98 -56.68 -93.38
N ILE A 426 181.52 -57.11 -94.55
CA ILE A 426 180.21 -56.74 -95.11
C ILE A 426 179.06 -57.48 -94.39
N LYS A 427 179.29 -58.67 -93.85
CA LYS A 427 178.22 -59.50 -93.27
C LYS A 427 177.77 -59.03 -91.88
N HIS A 428 178.68 -58.52 -91.06
CA HIS A 428 178.35 -58.07 -89.70
C HIS A 428 177.53 -56.77 -89.65
N GLN A 429 177.67 -55.90 -90.64
CA GLN A 429 177.07 -54.57 -90.61
C GLN A 429 175.57 -54.58 -90.99
N SER A 430 175.13 -55.58 -91.77
CA SER A 430 173.73 -55.74 -92.20
C SER A 430 172.80 -56.18 -91.06
N GLN A 431 173.21 -57.07 -90.16
CA GLN A 431 172.33 -57.59 -89.10
C GLN A 431 171.99 -56.55 -88.01
N TYR A 432 172.90 -55.63 -87.69
CA TYR A 432 172.68 -54.65 -86.62
C TYR A 432 171.58 -53.62 -86.92
N GLN A 433 171.37 -53.27 -88.20
CA GLN A 433 170.38 -52.24 -88.55
C GLN A 433 168.93 -52.75 -88.55
N GLU A 434 168.70 -54.05 -88.72
CA GLU A 434 167.36 -54.62 -88.87
C GLU A 434 166.57 -54.71 -87.55
N GLU A 435 167.25 -54.99 -86.42
CA GLU A 435 166.60 -55.06 -85.11
C GLU A 435 166.13 -53.68 -84.60
N LYS A 436 166.88 -52.62 -84.90
CA LYS A 436 166.59 -51.27 -84.40
C LYS A 436 165.30 -50.67 -84.98
N PHE A 437 164.94 -51.05 -86.21
CA PHE A 437 163.75 -50.53 -86.89
C PHE A 437 162.43 -51.06 -86.30
N LYS A 438 162.38 -52.33 -85.87
CA LYS A 438 161.14 -52.94 -85.35
C LYS A 438 160.68 -52.34 -84.01
N ALA A 439 161.61 -51.97 -83.14
CA ALA A 439 161.29 -51.45 -81.81
C ALA A 439 160.61 -50.06 -81.85
N GLN A 440 161.06 -49.17 -82.73
CA GLN A 440 160.51 -47.80 -82.79
C GLN A 440 159.09 -47.73 -83.34
N LYS A 441 158.68 -48.67 -84.21
CA LYS A 441 157.34 -48.67 -84.82
C LYS A 441 156.21 -48.94 -83.81
N THR A 442 156.46 -49.81 -82.83
CA THR A 442 155.44 -50.21 -81.85
C THR A 442 155.14 -49.12 -80.82
N GLU A 443 156.13 -48.30 -80.49
CA GLU A 443 156.00 -47.25 -79.48
C GLU A 443 155.22 -46.03 -80.01
N LEU A 444 155.25 -45.77 -81.32
CA LEU A 444 154.53 -44.68 -81.95
C LEU A 444 153.00 -44.89 -82.00
N LEU A 445 152.56 -46.13 -82.20
CA LEU A 445 151.14 -46.46 -82.32
C LEU A 445 150.37 -46.31 -81.01
N SER A 446 150.97 -46.68 -79.87
CA SER A 446 150.30 -46.59 -78.55
C SER A 446 150.05 -45.14 -78.13
N LEU A 447 151.02 -44.25 -78.33
CA LEU A 447 150.93 -42.86 -77.92
C LEU A 447 149.86 -42.07 -78.70
N SER A 448 149.60 -42.45 -79.96
CA SER A 448 148.54 -41.84 -80.78
C SER A 448 147.12 -42.16 -80.26
N SER A 449 146.91 -43.37 -79.73
CA SER A 449 145.61 -43.82 -79.21
C SER A 449 145.20 -43.02 -77.96
N ASP A 450 146.12 -42.79 -77.03
CA ASP A 450 145.84 -42.07 -75.78
C ASP A 450 145.33 -40.65 -76.04
N ILE A 451 145.97 -39.92 -76.96
CA ILE A 451 145.65 -38.52 -77.30
C ILE A 451 144.21 -38.40 -77.82
N THR A 452 143.74 -39.35 -78.63
CA THR A 452 142.36 -39.30 -79.16
C THR A 452 141.30 -39.47 -78.08
N SER A 453 141.55 -40.31 -77.07
CA SER A 453 140.61 -40.52 -75.96
C SER A 453 140.41 -39.27 -75.10
N ILE A 454 141.48 -38.50 -74.88
CA ILE A 454 141.44 -37.26 -74.10
C ILE A 454 140.64 -36.17 -74.85
N LYS A 455 140.80 -36.07 -76.18
CA LYS A 455 140.03 -35.11 -77.00
C LYS A 455 138.52 -35.32 -76.94
N VAL A 456 138.05 -36.56 -76.85
CA VAL A 456 136.60 -36.87 -76.75
C VAL A 456 136.02 -36.39 -75.42
N LYS A 457 136.71 -36.64 -74.30
CA LYS A 457 136.26 -36.18 -72.97
C LYS A 457 136.12 -34.66 -72.90
N ILE A 458 137.06 -33.92 -73.47
CA ILE A 458 137.03 -32.45 -73.51
C ILE A 458 135.76 -31.95 -74.24
N ALA A 459 135.38 -32.59 -75.35
CA ALA A 459 134.20 -32.21 -76.12
C ALA A 459 132.89 -32.45 -75.34
N GLU A 460 132.78 -33.55 -74.59
CA GLU A 460 131.60 -33.84 -73.76
C GLU A 460 131.40 -32.81 -72.64
N ILE A 461 132.49 -32.43 -71.95
CA ILE A 461 132.43 -31.46 -70.86
C ILE A 461 132.03 -30.06 -71.38
N LYS A 462 132.56 -29.64 -72.55
CA LYS A 462 132.15 -28.36 -73.18
C LYS A 462 130.67 -28.31 -73.53
N SER A 463 130.08 -29.43 -73.98
CA SER A 463 128.65 -29.53 -74.28
C SER A 463 127.76 -29.40 -73.02
N LYS A 464 128.17 -30.01 -71.90
CA LYS A 464 127.43 -29.89 -70.63
C LYS A 464 127.45 -28.47 -70.08
N LEU A 465 128.59 -27.77 -70.19
CA LEU A 465 128.73 -26.39 -69.74
C LEU A 465 127.80 -25.42 -70.49
N SER A 466 127.66 -25.58 -71.82
CA SER A 466 126.77 -24.70 -72.61
C SER A 466 125.28 -24.93 -72.29
N ALA A 467 124.89 -26.18 -71.99
CA ALA A 467 123.52 -26.49 -71.58
C ALA A 467 123.13 -25.81 -70.26
N ILE A 468 123.99 -25.86 -69.24
CA ILE A 468 123.77 -25.21 -67.93
C ILE A 468 123.71 -23.68 -68.06
N GLU A 469 124.51 -23.11 -68.97
CA GLU A 469 124.52 -21.67 -69.17
C GLU A 469 123.20 -21.17 -69.80
N SER A 470 122.62 -21.95 -70.72
CA SER A 470 121.32 -21.66 -71.31
C SER A 470 120.16 -21.77 -70.31
N SER A 471 120.18 -22.77 -69.42
CA SER A 471 119.14 -22.94 -68.39
C SER A 471 119.20 -21.81 -67.36
N LYS A 472 120.40 -21.40 -66.94
CA LYS A 472 120.60 -20.26 -66.02
C LYS A 472 120.02 -18.97 -66.57
N LEU A 473 120.21 -18.70 -67.86
CA LEU A 473 119.72 -17.46 -68.49
C LEU A 473 118.19 -17.40 -68.51
N ASN A 474 117.53 -18.53 -68.78
CA ASN A 474 116.07 -18.64 -68.74
C ASN A 474 115.53 -18.40 -67.32
N THR A 475 116.14 -18.99 -66.29
CA THR A 475 115.71 -18.80 -64.89
C THR A 475 115.91 -17.36 -64.41
N VAL A 476 116.97 -16.65 -64.86
CA VAL A 476 117.15 -15.22 -64.58
C VAL A 476 116.03 -14.38 -65.21
N SER A 477 115.65 -14.66 -66.46
CA SER A 477 114.56 -13.94 -67.13
C SER A 477 113.21 -14.15 -66.41
N ALA A 478 112.91 -15.38 -65.98
CA ALA A 478 111.70 -15.70 -65.23
C ALA A 478 111.65 -14.96 -63.88
N LYS A 479 112.78 -14.88 -63.16
CA LYS A 479 112.87 -14.10 -61.90
C LYS A 479 112.54 -12.62 -62.11
N SER A 480 113.08 -11.99 -63.16
CA SER A 480 112.83 -10.57 -63.43
C SER A 480 111.34 -10.29 -63.68
N SER A 481 110.64 -11.18 -64.39
CA SER A 481 109.20 -11.06 -64.63
C SER A 481 108.35 -11.21 -63.36
N LEU A 482 108.82 -12.00 -62.39
CA LEU A 482 108.18 -12.15 -61.07
C LEU A 482 108.37 -10.89 -60.21
N GLU A 483 109.54 -10.25 -60.28
CA GLU A 483 109.82 -9.01 -59.56
C GLU A 483 108.96 -7.85 -60.06
N GLU A 484 108.67 -7.78 -61.36
CA GLU A 484 107.77 -6.78 -61.94
C GLU A 484 106.31 -6.98 -61.49
N LYS A 485 105.82 -8.23 -61.48
CA LYS A 485 104.48 -8.58 -60.96
C LYS A 485 104.31 -8.27 -59.47
N LEU A 486 105.37 -8.41 -58.66
CA LEU A 486 105.35 -8.04 -57.24
C LEU A 486 105.18 -6.54 -57.04
N LEU A 487 105.83 -5.73 -57.89
CA LEU A 487 105.75 -4.27 -57.86
C LEU A 487 104.35 -3.76 -58.25
N GLU A 488 103.70 -4.39 -59.22
CA GLU A 488 102.33 -4.05 -59.64
C GLU A 488 101.28 -4.26 -58.53
N ILE A 489 101.46 -5.26 -57.68
CA ILE A 489 100.50 -5.60 -56.59
C ILE A 489 100.72 -4.73 -55.34
N GLU A 490 101.91 -4.18 -55.15
CA GLU A 490 102.27 -3.44 -53.94
C GLU A 490 101.60 -2.05 -53.85
N GLY A 491 101.40 -1.38 -54.99
CA GLY A 491 100.69 -0.09 -55.06
C GLY A 491 99.20 -0.18 -54.67
N PRO A 492 98.42 -1.11 -55.23
CA PRO A 492 97.02 -1.34 -54.85
C PRO A 492 96.83 -1.65 -53.36
N ILE A 493 97.71 -2.47 -52.75
CA ILE A 493 97.64 -2.82 -51.33
C ILE A 493 97.76 -1.57 -50.45
N GLN A 494 98.73 -0.69 -50.73
CA GLN A 494 98.94 0.53 -49.93
C GLN A 494 97.76 1.50 -50.03
N LYS A 495 97.13 1.58 -51.21
CA LYS A 495 95.96 2.44 -51.42
C LYS A 495 94.75 1.96 -50.63
N ILE A 496 94.45 0.66 -50.67
CA ILE A 496 93.32 0.07 -49.93
C ILE A 496 93.55 0.18 -48.42
N GLU A 497 94.79 0.00 -47.92
CA GLU A 497 95.10 0.20 -46.49
C GLU A 497 94.89 1.65 -46.03
N ALA A 498 95.17 2.63 -46.90
CA ALA A 498 94.92 4.05 -46.61
C ALA A 498 93.43 4.39 -46.59
N ASP A 499 92.62 3.78 -47.46
CA ASP A 499 91.19 4.04 -47.59
C ASP A 499 90.35 3.34 -46.48
N ILE A 500 90.80 2.22 -45.92
CA ILE A 500 90.11 1.49 -44.83
C ILE A 500 90.02 2.31 -43.53
N LYS A 501 91.07 3.07 -43.19
CA LYS A 501 91.14 3.82 -41.93
C LYS A 501 90.04 4.90 -41.78
N PRO A 502 89.83 5.81 -42.76
CA PRO A 502 88.73 6.78 -42.68
C PRO A 502 87.34 6.13 -42.73
N LEU A 503 87.18 4.98 -43.41
CA LEU A 503 85.93 4.23 -43.40
C LEU A 503 85.60 3.68 -42.00
N LEU A 504 86.59 3.16 -41.27
CA LEU A 504 86.44 2.72 -39.88
C LEU A 504 86.04 3.86 -38.94
N ASP A 505 86.70 5.02 -39.02
CA ASP A 505 86.38 6.18 -38.18
C ASP A 505 84.96 6.68 -38.45
N SER A 506 84.56 6.78 -39.73
CA SER A 506 83.20 7.16 -40.13
C SER A 506 82.14 6.18 -39.59
N ARG A 507 82.46 4.88 -39.52
CA ARG A 507 81.56 3.86 -39.01
C ARG A 507 81.32 4.00 -37.51
N ILE A 508 82.37 4.30 -36.74
CA ILE A 508 82.27 4.52 -35.29
C ILE A 508 81.40 5.74 -34.99
N ASP A 509 81.56 6.83 -35.75
CA ASP A 509 80.75 8.04 -35.59
C ASP A 509 79.27 7.80 -35.92
N VAL A 510 78.99 7.06 -37.00
CA VAL A 510 77.63 6.67 -37.39
C VAL A 510 76.99 5.77 -36.33
N GLU A 511 77.74 4.81 -35.76
CA GLU A 511 77.27 3.93 -34.68
C GLU A 511 76.99 4.71 -33.39
N GLY A 512 77.84 5.68 -33.04
CA GLY A 512 77.64 6.58 -31.90
C GLY A 512 76.43 7.52 -32.06
N ASN A 513 76.15 7.97 -33.28
CA ASN A 513 74.94 8.76 -33.56
C ASN A 513 73.68 7.89 -33.55
N LEU A 514 73.75 6.66 -34.08
CA LEU A 514 72.66 5.70 -34.07
C LEU A 514 72.26 5.31 -32.63
N SER A 515 73.25 5.11 -31.74
CA SER A 515 72.97 4.78 -30.33
C SER A 515 72.27 5.93 -29.59
N LYS A 516 72.72 7.17 -29.77
CA LYS A 516 72.06 8.37 -29.20
C LYS A 516 70.63 8.54 -29.68
N LEU A 517 70.40 8.36 -30.99
CA LEU A 517 69.04 8.46 -31.54
C LEU A 517 68.13 7.35 -31.00
N ARG A 518 68.65 6.13 -30.82
CA ARG A 518 67.92 5.01 -30.20
C ARG A 518 67.59 5.28 -28.72
N GLU A 519 68.50 5.87 -27.97
CA GLU A 519 68.28 6.29 -26.58
C GLU A 519 67.15 7.34 -26.50
N GLN A 520 67.24 8.40 -27.30
CA GLN A 520 66.18 9.42 -27.37
C GLN A 520 64.82 8.85 -27.79
N PHE A 521 64.81 7.88 -28.71
CA PHE A 521 63.59 7.18 -29.13
C PHE A 521 62.99 6.33 -27.99
N ASN A 522 63.84 5.66 -27.21
CA ASN A 522 63.41 4.87 -26.06
C ASN A 522 62.84 5.77 -24.95
N ASP A 523 63.50 6.89 -24.63
CA ASP A 523 63.03 7.86 -23.64
C ASP A 523 61.66 8.43 -24.04
N LEU A 524 61.49 8.77 -25.32
CA LEU A 524 60.20 9.21 -25.85
C LEU A 524 59.12 8.12 -25.74
N ASN A 525 59.46 6.87 -26.01
CA ASN A 525 58.53 5.75 -25.81
C ASN A 525 58.12 5.56 -24.35
N GLU A 526 59.06 5.70 -23.41
CA GLU A 526 58.74 5.63 -21.98
C GLU A 526 57.83 6.78 -21.56
N ASN A 527 58.10 8.01 -22.03
CA ASN A 527 57.25 9.17 -21.77
C ASN A 527 55.84 9.00 -22.35
N ILE A 528 55.72 8.50 -23.59
CA ILE A 528 54.41 8.19 -24.20
C ILE A 528 53.67 7.16 -23.35
N ARG A 529 54.32 6.05 -22.98
CA ARG A 529 53.70 5.01 -22.14
C ARG A 529 53.30 5.53 -20.76
N ALA A 530 54.10 6.40 -20.15
CA ALA A 530 53.79 7.01 -18.86
C ALA A 530 52.55 7.92 -18.96
N ASN A 531 52.48 8.75 -19.99
CA ASN A 531 51.32 9.60 -20.24
C ASN A 531 50.07 8.79 -20.63
N GLU A 532 50.20 7.69 -21.39
CA GLU A 532 49.09 6.78 -21.70
C GLU A 532 48.54 6.10 -20.43
N ARG A 533 49.41 5.71 -19.49
CA ARG A 533 48.97 5.20 -18.16
C ARG A 533 48.23 6.27 -17.37
N ARG A 534 48.74 7.50 -17.33
CA ARG A 534 48.05 8.62 -16.67
C ARG A 534 46.70 8.91 -17.31
N ILE A 535 46.58 8.84 -18.64
CA ILE A 535 45.28 8.96 -19.31
C ILE A 535 44.32 7.87 -18.83
N HIS A 536 44.78 6.62 -18.75
CA HIS A 536 43.94 5.53 -18.25
C HIS A 536 43.48 5.77 -16.81
N GLU A 537 44.36 6.25 -15.93
CA GLU A 537 44.01 6.64 -14.55
C GLU A 537 42.99 7.78 -14.53
N THR A 538 43.18 8.83 -15.35
CA THR A 538 42.19 9.93 -15.45
C THR A 538 40.86 9.45 -16.02
N ASP A 539 40.84 8.45 -16.91
CA ASP A 539 39.61 7.87 -17.46
C ASP A 539 38.81 7.11 -16.39
N ILE A 540 39.50 6.33 -15.56
CA ILE A 540 38.87 5.69 -14.40
C ILE A 540 38.28 6.76 -13.46
N GLY A 541 39.04 7.81 -13.15
CA GLY A 541 38.55 8.91 -12.31
C GLY A 541 37.35 9.65 -12.92
N ILE A 542 37.35 9.87 -14.23
CA ILE A 542 36.22 10.46 -14.96
C ILE A 542 34.98 9.55 -14.86
N GLU A 543 35.12 8.24 -15.02
CA GLU A 543 34.02 7.29 -14.85
C GLU A 543 33.46 7.28 -13.43
N GLU A 544 34.33 7.28 -12.41
CA GLU A 544 33.94 7.39 -10.99
C GLU A 544 33.17 8.69 -10.71
N PHE A 545 33.70 9.84 -11.12
CA PHE A 545 33.01 11.12 -10.95
C PHE A 545 31.65 11.16 -11.67
N ASN A 546 31.55 10.62 -12.89
CA ASN A 546 30.26 10.57 -13.60
C ASN A 546 29.25 9.68 -12.86
N SER A 547 29.69 8.53 -12.34
CA SER A 547 28.87 7.61 -11.54
C SER A 547 28.35 8.30 -10.27
N ASP A 548 29.22 8.96 -9.53
CA ASP A 548 28.85 9.69 -8.32
C ASP A 548 27.89 10.84 -8.61
N ILE A 549 28.17 11.65 -9.65
CA ILE A 549 27.27 12.71 -10.10
C ILE A 549 25.89 12.14 -10.48
N GLN A 550 25.82 11.01 -11.18
CA GLN A 550 24.55 10.36 -11.50
C GLN A 550 23.80 9.90 -10.25
N LYS A 551 24.51 9.29 -9.29
CA LYS A 551 23.94 8.87 -8.01
C LYS A 551 23.36 10.06 -7.25
N TYR A 552 24.11 11.14 -7.08
CA TYR A 552 23.64 12.35 -6.41
C TYR A 552 22.48 13.02 -7.17
N LYS A 553 22.48 13.00 -8.52
CA LYS A 553 21.34 13.49 -9.32
C LYS A 553 20.06 12.68 -9.10
N LEU A 554 20.18 11.36 -8.96
CA LEU A 554 19.05 10.47 -8.62
C LEU A 554 18.53 10.75 -7.20
N GLU A 555 19.42 10.83 -6.20
CA GLU A 555 19.05 11.15 -4.82
C GLU A 555 18.35 12.52 -4.73
N ARG A 556 18.90 13.52 -5.43
CA ARG A 556 18.30 14.85 -5.56
C ARG A 556 16.89 14.79 -6.15
N GLN A 557 16.69 14.03 -7.23
CA GLN A 557 15.38 13.87 -7.85
C GLN A 557 14.39 13.17 -6.91
N GLY A 558 14.85 12.20 -6.13
CA GLY A 558 14.12 11.58 -5.03
C GLY A 558 13.60 12.64 -4.05
N PHE A 559 14.48 13.45 -3.47
CA PHE A 559 14.07 14.48 -2.51
C PHE A 559 13.20 15.58 -3.14
N ILE A 560 13.38 15.93 -4.41
CA ILE A 560 12.49 16.85 -5.13
C ILE A 560 11.08 16.29 -5.20
N SER A 561 10.94 15.01 -5.55
CA SER A 561 9.64 14.35 -5.61
C SER A 561 8.97 14.28 -4.24
N GLU A 562 9.73 13.95 -3.19
CA GLU A 562 9.22 13.95 -1.82
C GLU A 562 8.77 15.34 -1.38
N SER A 563 9.59 16.37 -1.64
CA SER A 563 9.25 17.77 -1.34
C SER A 563 7.98 18.21 -2.08
N ALA A 564 7.82 17.83 -3.35
CA ALA A 564 6.61 18.13 -4.12
C ALA A 564 5.36 17.46 -3.52
N ILE A 565 5.48 16.22 -3.03
CA ILE A 565 4.40 15.51 -2.34
C ILE A 565 3.96 16.28 -1.08
N PHE A 566 4.91 16.71 -0.24
CA PHE A 566 4.56 17.50 0.96
C PHE A 566 3.96 18.85 0.60
N GLU A 567 4.44 19.50 -0.45
CA GLU A 567 3.89 20.77 -0.94
C GLU A 567 2.44 20.62 -1.42
N GLU A 568 2.13 19.55 -2.17
CA GLU A 568 0.77 19.24 -2.62
C GLU A 568 -0.15 18.88 -1.44
N GLN A 569 0.34 18.08 -0.49
CA GLN A 569 -0.42 17.75 0.72
C GLN A 569 -0.74 18.98 1.57
N LEU A 570 0.20 19.94 1.69
CA LEU A 570 -0.02 21.19 2.41
C LEU A 570 -1.05 22.08 1.70
N LYS A 571 -1.00 22.16 0.36
CA LYS A 571 -2.01 22.87 -0.45
C LYS A 571 -3.40 22.26 -0.31
N ASN A 572 -3.52 20.94 -0.36
CA ASN A 572 -4.80 20.24 -0.21
C ASN A 572 -5.42 20.45 1.18
N ASP A 573 -4.58 20.60 2.22
CA ASP A 573 -5.04 20.89 3.58
C ASP A 573 -5.34 22.39 3.82
N ASN A 574 -5.25 23.24 2.78
CA ASN A 574 -5.39 24.71 2.80
C ASN A 574 -4.38 25.43 3.71
N TYR A 575 -3.16 24.92 3.82
CA TYR A 575 -2.09 25.58 4.56
C TYR A 575 -1.17 26.40 3.63
N GLU A 576 -0.82 27.61 4.07
CA GLU A 576 0.28 28.37 3.47
C GLU A 576 1.61 27.94 4.10
N ILE A 577 2.54 27.50 3.24
CA ILE A 577 3.82 26.93 3.68
C ILE A 577 4.62 27.95 4.50
N GLN A 578 4.72 29.21 4.03
CA GLN A 578 5.42 30.27 4.76
C GLN A 578 4.81 30.55 6.14
N GLY A 579 3.48 30.59 6.25
CA GLY A 579 2.82 30.82 7.54
C GLY A 579 3.05 29.70 8.56
N LEU A 580 3.21 28.44 8.10
CA LEU A 580 3.60 27.34 8.96
C LEU A 580 5.09 27.36 9.31
N LEU A 581 5.96 27.74 8.37
CA LEU A 581 7.39 27.85 8.60
C LEU A 581 7.72 28.90 9.66
N ASP A 582 7.00 30.03 9.66
CA ASP A 582 7.16 31.10 10.67
C ASP A 582 6.77 30.66 12.09
N GLN A 583 5.95 29.61 12.22
CA GLN A 583 5.55 29.02 13.51
C GLN A 583 6.56 27.99 14.04
N ILE A 584 7.54 27.59 13.22
CA ILE A 584 8.57 26.64 13.63
C ILE A 584 9.56 27.37 14.54
N THR A 585 9.77 26.83 15.74
CA THR A 585 10.82 27.28 16.66
C THR A 585 11.99 26.29 16.62
N GLU A 586 13.20 26.72 17.01
CA GLU A 586 14.43 25.90 16.95
C GLU A 586 14.33 24.55 17.69
N ASN A 587 13.42 24.41 18.65
CA ASN A 587 13.22 23.17 19.41
C ASN A 587 12.23 22.20 18.76
N MET A 588 11.59 22.56 17.64
CA MET A 588 10.60 21.72 16.96
C MET A 588 11.29 20.87 15.90
N THR A 589 11.52 19.60 16.22
CA THR A 589 12.02 18.58 15.29
C THR A 589 10.90 17.66 14.81
N GLU A 590 11.12 16.94 13.70
CA GLU A 590 10.16 15.93 13.22
C GLU A 590 9.81 14.91 14.32
N GLU A 591 10.80 14.44 15.07
CA GLU A 591 10.61 13.48 16.18
C GLU A 591 9.72 14.05 17.29
N SER A 592 9.96 15.31 17.70
CA SER A 592 9.17 15.96 18.75
C SER A 592 7.69 16.09 18.35
N LEU A 593 7.41 16.43 17.09
CA LEU A 593 6.04 16.56 16.57
C LEU A 593 5.37 15.21 16.42
N VAL A 594 6.07 14.17 15.99
CA VAL A 594 5.54 12.80 15.93
C VAL A 594 5.15 12.32 17.33
N GLU A 595 5.99 12.58 18.35
CA GLU A 595 5.63 12.26 19.73
C GLU A 595 4.39 13.05 20.21
N GLU A 596 4.31 14.34 19.95
CA GLU A 596 3.15 15.16 20.33
C GLU A 596 1.87 14.69 19.64
N ILE A 597 1.92 14.42 18.33
CA ILE A 597 0.80 13.86 17.57
C ILE A 597 0.38 12.52 18.17
N SER A 598 1.32 11.64 18.49
CA SER A 598 1.00 10.34 19.11
C SER A 598 0.33 10.50 20.48
N LYS A 599 0.73 11.49 21.29
CA LYS A 599 0.09 11.78 22.59
C LYS A 599 -1.34 12.29 22.40
N ILE A 600 -1.57 13.09 21.36
CA ILE A 600 -2.90 13.60 21.00
C ILE A 600 -3.78 12.47 20.46
N GLU A 601 -3.27 11.64 19.53
CA GLU A 601 -3.99 10.47 18.99
C GLU A 601 -4.38 9.48 20.09
N ASN A 602 -3.47 9.17 21.01
CA ASN A 602 -3.77 8.36 22.20
C ASN A 602 -4.83 9.01 23.10
N SER A 603 -4.83 10.34 23.21
CA SER A 603 -5.84 11.07 23.97
C SER A 603 -7.21 11.02 23.30
N ILE A 604 -7.24 11.07 21.96
CA ILE A 604 -8.44 10.91 21.14
C ILE A 604 -9.00 9.49 21.28
N GLU A 605 -8.17 8.45 21.18
CA GLU A 605 -8.59 7.05 21.35
C GLU A 605 -9.20 6.79 22.73
N ARG A 606 -8.63 7.39 23.79
CA ARG A 606 -9.17 7.28 25.15
C ARG A 606 -10.56 7.89 25.32
N ILE A 607 -10.96 8.85 24.49
CA ILE A 607 -12.31 9.43 24.52
C ILE A 607 -13.33 8.41 23.98
N GLY A 608 -12.91 7.51 23.09
CA GLY A 608 -13.74 6.43 22.55
C GLY A 608 -14.79 6.89 21.54
N PRO A 609 -15.87 6.12 21.31
CA PRO A 609 -16.92 6.48 20.36
C PRO A 609 -17.68 7.72 20.84
N ILE A 610 -17.67 8.77 20.01
CA ILE A 610 -18.26 10.08 20.31
C ILE A 610 -19.52 10.29 19.48
N ASN A 611 -20.54 10.87 20.11
CA ASN A 611 -21.74 11.35 19.45
C ASN A 611 -21.59 12.85 19.14
N LEU A 612 -21.33 13.20 17.88
CA LEU A 612 -21.22 14.60 17.44
C LEU A 612 -22.58 15.33 17.46
N ALA A 613 -23.69 14.60 17.37
CA ALA A 613 -25.04 15.18 17.44
C ALA A 613 -25.49 15.46 18.89
N ALA A 614 -24.70 15.08 19.90
CA ALA A 614 -25.08 15.20 21.31
C ALA A 614 -25.41 16.65 21.72
N ALA A 615 -24.81 17.66 21.08
CA ALA A 615 -25.08 19.07 21.39
C ALA A 615 -26.47 19.51 20.90
N GLU A 616 -26.90 19.03 19.75
CA GLU A 616 -28.24 19.30 19.22
C GLU A 616 -29.29 18.49 20.00
N GLU A 617 -29.03 17.21 20.25
CA GLU A 617 -29.90 16.34 21.05
C GLU A 617 -30.10 16.87 22.48
N TYR A 618 -29.02 17.37 23.12
CA TYR A 618 -29.12 17.99 24.44
C TYR A 618 -30.05 19.20 24.44
N LYS A 619 -29.97 20.07 23.42
CA LYS A 619 -30.85 21.25 23.31
C LYS A 619 -32.31 20.84 23.15
N LEU A 620 -32.59 19.87 22.29
CA LEU A 620 -33.96 19.38 22.06
C LEU A 620 -34.58 18.77 23.32
N GLU A 621 -33.82 17.94 24.05
CA GLU A 621 -34.32 17.37 25.31
C GLU A 621 -34.42 18.42 26.44
N GLU A 622 -33.61 19.48 26.41
CA GLU A 622 -33.68 20.58 27.38
C GLU A 622 -34.95 21.42 27.15
N GLU A 623 -35.30 21.69 25.89
CA GLU A 623 -36.57 22.31 25.50
C GLU A 623 -37.75 21.45 25.97
N ARG A 624 -37.71 20.14 25.69
CA ARG A 624 -38.76 19.19 26.12
C ARG A 624 -38.93 19.15 27.65
N ASN A 625 -37.84 19.20 28.40
CA ASN A 625 -37.90 19.27 29.87
C ASN A 625 -38.63 20.53 30.35
N SER A 626 -38.38 21.67 29.70
CA SER A 626 -39.06 22.94 30.01
C SER A 626 -40.56 22.91 29.71
N GLU A 627 -40.97 22.25 28.63
CA GLU A 627 -42.39 22.05 28.30
C GLU A 627 -43.10 21.19 29.36
N ILE A 628 -42.45 20.11 29.80
CA ILE A 628 -42.98 19.23 30.85
C ILE A 628 -43.12 19.96 32.19
N ASP A 629 -42.14 20.79 32.55
CA ASP A 629 -42.24 21.64 33.75
C ASP A 629 -43.45 22.58 33.71
N THR A 630 -43.72 23.14 32.53
CA THR A 630 -44.90 23.99 32.31
C THR A 630 -46.19 23.19 32.49
N GLN A 631 -46.29 22.01 31.86
CA GLN A 631 -47.46 21.11 32.00
C GLN A 631 -47.69 20.66 33.45
N MET A 632 -46.62 20.35 34.20
CA MET A 632 -46.73 19.98 35.61
C MET A 632 -47.30 21.14 36.45
N SER A 633 -46.85 22.37 36.18
CA SER A 633 -47.35 23.57 36.85
C SER A 633 -48.84 23.78 36.58
N GLU A 634 -49.28 23.63 35.33
CA GLU A 634 -50.68 23.72 34.93
C GLU A 634 -51.55 22.65 35.60
N LEU A 635 -51.10 21.40 35.62
CA LEU A 635 -51.82 20.29 36.26
C LEU A 635 -51.97 20.49 37.77
N ASN A 636 -50.94 21.01 38.45
CA ASN A 636 -51.00 21.33 39.87
C ASN A 636 -52.01 22.45 40.14
N SER A 637 -52.00 23.53 39.35
CA SER A 637 -52.97 24.62 39.46
C SER A 637 -54.41 24.15 39.23
N ALA A 638 -54.63 23.27 38.24
CA ALA A 638 -55.94 22.66 38.00
C ALA A 638 -56.41 21.81 39.19
N LEU A 639 -55.49 21.05 39.80
CA LEU A 639 -55.78 20.21 40.96
C LEU A 639 -56.20 21.07 42.17
N GLU A 640 -55.48 22.16 42.45
CA GLU A 640 -55.83 23.12 43.51
C GLU A 640 -57.21 23.72 43.29
N THR A 641 -57.53 24.09 42.05
CA THR A 641 -58.84 24.64 41.67
C THR A 641 -59.97 23.64 41.93
N LEU A 642 -59.80 22.38 41.53
CA LEU A 642 -60.79 21.31 41.76
C LEU A 642 -60.97 21.00 43.26
N GLN A 643 -59.89 20.99 44.04
CA GLN A 643 -59.96 20.83 45.50
C GLN A 643 -60.68 22.00 46.17
N GLY A 644 -60.43 23.22 45.71
CA GLY A 644 -61.15 24.41 46.14
C GLY A 644 -62.65 24.32 45.87
N ALA A 645 -63.05 23.78 44.71
CA ALA A 645 -64.45 23.57 44.36
C ALA A 645 -65.15 22.58 45.31
N ILE A 646 -64.50 21.46 45.67
CA ILE A 646 -65.07 20.49 46.62
C ILE A 646 -65.33 21.14 47.98
N LYS A 647 -64.37 21.92 48.50
CA LYS A 647 -64.52 22.61 49.79
C LYS A 647 -65.73 23.56 49.79
N LYS A 648 -65.95 24.28 48.68
CA LYS A 648 -67.12 25.16 48.52
C LYS A 648 -68.43 24.36 48.49
N ILE A 649 -68.47 23.25 47.74
CA ILE A 649 -69.63 22.36 47.65
C ILE A 649 -70.00 21.80 49.04
N ASP A 650 -69.02 21.39 49.84
CA ASP A 650 -69.26 20.85 51.18
C ASP A 650 -69.83 21.89 52.15
N LEU A 651 -69.32 23.12 52.10
CA LEU A 651 -69.81 24.22 52.93
C LEU A 651 -71.27 24.58 52.60
N GLU A 652 -71.60 24.69 51.32
CA GLU A 652 -72.97 24.96 50.86
C GLU A 652 -73.92 23.81 51.23
N SER A 653 -73.49 22.56 51.06
CA SER A 653 -74.29 21.38 51.38
C SER A 653 -74.62 21.30 52.86
N ARG A 654 -73.65 21.57 53.75
CA ARG A 654 -73.85 21.61 55.21
C ARG A 654 -74.90 22.63 55.62
N THR A 655 -74.80 23.83 55.06
CA THR A 655 -75.69 24.96 55.39
C THR A 655 -77.13 24.64 54.94
N LYS A 656 -77.30 24.21 53.69
CA LYS A 656 -78.63 23.84 53.16
C LYS A 656 -79.28 22.69 53.92
N PHE A 657 -78.50 21.68 54.34
CA PHE A 657 -79.05 20.52 55.03
C PHE A 657 -79.63 20.92 56.39
N LYS A 658 -78.84 21.69 57.16
CA LYS A 658 -79.24 22.18 58.48
C LYS A 658 -80.48 23.06 58.39
N ASP A 659 -80.47 24.05 57.49
CA ASP A 659 -81.61 24.95 57.30
C ASP A 659 -82.89 24.20 56.91
N THR A 660 -82.76 23.14 56.11
CA THR A 660 -83.91 22.32 55.71
C THR A 660 -84.42 21.48 56.87
N LEU A 661 -83.54 20.84 57.64
CA LEU A 661 -83.93 20.04 58.82
C LEU A 661 -84.67 20.89 59.86
N ASP A 662 -84.19 22.10 60.14
CA ASP A 662 -84.81 23.02 61.10
C ASP A 662 -86.20 23.45 60.62
N LYS A 663 -86.35 23.79 59.33
CA LYS A 663 -87.64 24.12 58.72
C LYS A 663 -88.61 22.93 58.71
N LEU A 664 -88.12 21.71 58.49
CA LEU A 664 -88.94 20.50 58.52
C LEU A 664 -89.49 20.24 59.92
N ASN A 665 -88.67 20.42 60.94
CA ASN A 665 -89.10 20.27 62.33
C ASN A 665 -90.21 21.27 62.72
N ILE A 666 -90.14 22.50 62.24
CA ILE A 666 -91.21 23.50 62.44
C ILE A 666 -92.50 23.03 61.77
N LYS A 667 -92.45 22.61 60.49
CA LYS A 667 -93.64 22.16 59.76
C LYS A 667 -94.22 20.86 60.28
N LEU A 668 -93.38 19.93 60.70
CA LEU A 668 -93.82 18.69 61.33
C LEU A 668 -94.55 18.97 62.66
N GLY A 669 -94.06 19.93 63.45
CA GLY A 669 -94.72 20.40 64.66
C GLY A 669 -96.10 21.05 64.45
N GLU A 670 -96.33 21.66 63.29
CA GLU A 670 -97.64 22.24 62.90
C GLU A 670 -98.61 21.17 62.36
N LEU A 671 -98.14 20.27 61.50
CA LEU A 671 -98.97 19.31 60.76
C LEU A 671 -99.34 18.08 61.59
N PHE A 672 -98.45 17.60 62.45
CA PHE A 672 -98.69 16.41 63.26
C PHE A 672 -99.89 16.57 64.21
N PRO A 673 -100.02 17.66 64.99
CA PRO A 673 -101.18 17.87 65.86
C PRO A 673 -102.49 18.04 65.08
N LYS A 674 -102.46 18.65 63.88
CA LYS A 674 -103.66 18.80 63.03
C LYS A 674 -104.25 17.45 62.59
N LEU A 675 -103.39 16.48 62.26
CA LEU A 675 -103.82 15.14 61.82
C LEU A 675 -104.28 14.26 63.01
N PHE A 676 -103.59 14.30 64.14
CA PHE A 676 -103.90 13.46 65.31
C PHE A 676 -104.87 14.11 66.31
N GLY A 677 -105.13 15.42 66.22
CA GLY A 677 -105.87 16.17 67.23
C GLY A 677 -105.08 16.43 68.51
N GLY A 678 -103.74 16.41 68.42
CA GLY A 678 -102.78 16.53 69.53
C GLY A 678 -101.48 15.76 69.25
N GLY A 679 -100.55 15.73 70.22
CA GLY A 679 -99.26 15.04 70.08
C GLY A 679 -98.14 15.91 69.49
N PHE A 680 -96.94 15.34 69.34
CA PHE A 680 -95.75 16.04 68.85
C PHE A 680 -94.83 15.08 68.07
N ALA A 681 -94.19 15.57 67.00
CA ALA A 681 -93.17 14.82 66.29
C ALA A 681 -91.97 15.71 65.92
N LYS A 682 -90.77 15.12 65.92
CA LYS A 682 -89.51 15.79 65.55
C LYS A 682 -88.52 14.84 64.87
N LEU A 683 -87.60 15.43 64.12
CA LEU A 683 -86.43 14.82 63.49
C LEU A 683 -85.20 15.18 64.33
N GLU A 684 -84.40 14.17 64.70
CA GLU A 684 -83.13 14.35 65.43
C GLU A 684 -81.97 13.71 64.67
N LEU A 685 -80.79 14.34 64.76
CA LEU A 685 -79.56 13.79 64.18
C LEU A 685 -78.97 12.73 65.12
N THR A 686 -78.43 11.65 64.54
CA THR A 686 -77.75 10.59 65.31
C THR A 686 -76.38 11.03 65.81
N GLU A 687 -75.68 11.87 65.03
CA GLU A 687 -74.30 12.29 65.27
C GLU A 687 -74.15 13.81 65.11
N ARG A 688 -72.98 14.35 65.50
CA ARG A 688 -72.70 15.79 65.42
C ARG A 688 -72.27 16.26 64.02
N ASP A 689 -71.76 15.39 63.15
CA ASP A 689 -71.34 15.79 61.79
C ASP A 689 -72.52 15.83 60.83
N LEU A 690 -72.86 17.05 60.40
CA LEU A 690 -73.96 17.33 59.46
C LEU A 690 -73.80 16.64 58.10
N LEU A 691 -72.60 16.23 57.68
CA LEU A 691 -72.39 15.57 56.37
C LEU A 691 -72.62 14.05 56.39
N GLU A 692 -72.43 13.40 57.54
CA GLU A 692 -72.49 11.93 57.63
C GLU A 692 -73.55 11.44 58.62
N SER A 693 -74.09 12.30 59.49
CA SER A 693 -75.10 11.93 60.49
C SER A 693 -76.40 11.41 59.88
N GLY A 694 -76.92 10.29 60.36
CA GLY A 694 -78.29 9.85 60.07
C GLY A 694 -79.34 10.74 60.73
N VAL A 695 -80.59 10.63 60.28
CA VAL A 695 -81.75 11.33 60.84
C VAL A 695 -82.75 10.33 61.41
N LEU A 696 -83.18 10.52 62.66
CA LEU A 696 -84.19 9.72 63.35
C LEU A 696 -85.52 10.46 63.42
N PHE A 697 -86.61 9.79 63.09
CA PHE A 697 -87.96 10.28 63.30
C PHE A 697 -88.50 9.85 64.66
N LYS A 698 -88.92 10.81 65.48
CA LYS A 698 -89.56 10.59 66.78
C LYS A 698 -90.96 11.18 66.77
N ALA A 699 -91.97 10.34 67.02
CA ALA A 699 -93.38 10.73 67.08
C ALA A 699 -94.01 10.35 68.42
N MET A 700 -94.86 11.23 68.94
CA MET A 700 -95.59 11.08 70.20
C MET A 700 -97.08 11.39 69.95
N PRO A 701 -97.92 10.38 69.65
CA PRO A 701 -99.37 10.54 69.52
C PRO A 701 -100.04 10.94 70.84
N PRO A 702 -101.23 11.56 70.81
CA PRO A 702 -101.95 11.98 72.01
C PRO A 702 -102.27 10.78 72.92
N GLY A 703 -101.99 10.90 74.22
CA GLY A 703 -102.32 9.87 75.23
C GLY A 703 -101.28 8.76 75.43
N LYS A 704 -100.19 8.69 74.64
CA LYS A 704 -99.09 7.72 74.80
C LYS A 704 -97.76 8.42 75.11
N LYS A 705 -96.92 7.85 75.99
CA LYS A 705 -95.55 8.32 76.25
C LYS A 705 -94.56 7.65 75.29
N ASN A 706 -93.66 8.44 74.70
CA ASN A 706 -92.47 8.06 73.92
C ASN A 706 -92.41 6.59 73.47
N VAL A 707 -92.99 6.33 72.31
CA VAL A 707 -93.06 4.99 71.73
C VAL A 707 -92.09 4.96 70.54
N ASN A 708 -91.24 3.93 70.44
CA ASN A 708 -90.46 3.73 69.22
C ASN A 708 -91.42 3.55 68.05
N VAL A 709 -91.12 4.14 66.89
CA VAL A 709 -92.01 4.13 65.71
C VAL A 709 -92.54 2.73 65.37
N SER A 710 -91.74 1.69 65.58
CA SER A 710 -92.10 0.28 65.38
C SER A 710 -93.30 -0.20 66.21
N GLN A 711 -93.58 0.41 67.36
CA GLN A 711 -94.63 0.04 68.33
C GLN A 711 -95.95 0.84 68.15
N LEU A 712 -96.02 1.72 67.16
CA LEU A 712 -97.26 2.43 66.79
C LEU A 712 -98.27 1.50 66.09
N SER A 713 -99.57 1.78 66.21
CA SER A 713 -100.63 1.05 65.48
C SER A 713 -100.53 1.28 63.96
N GLY A 714 -101.16 0.42 63.14
CA GLY A 714 -101.15 0.58 61.68
C GLY A 714 -101.66 1.95 61.20
N GLY A 715 -102.75 2.44 61.78
CA GLY A 715 -103.28 3.79 61.51
C GLY A 715 -102.39 4.92 62.05
N GLU A 716 -101.79 4.75 63.24
CA GLU A 716 -100.84 5.73 63.80
C GLU A 716 -99.56 5.83 62.95
N LYS A 717 -99.08 4.71 62.41
CA LYS A 717 -97.96 4.67 61.46
C LYS A 717 -98.31 5.43 60.19
N ALA A 718 -99.46 5.13 59.58
CA ALA A 718 -99.92 5.81 58.37
C ALA A 718 -100.00 7.34 58.57
N LEU A 719 -100.68 7.81 59.62
CA LEU A 719 -100.81 9.25 59.91
C LEU A 719 -99.47 9.94 60.23
N SER A 720 -98.57 9.26 60.95
CA SER A 720 -97.24 9.82 61.26
C SER A 720 -96.39 9.98 60.00
N SER A 721 -96.45 9.02 59.08
CA SER A 721 -95.78 9.07 57.79
C SER A 721 -96.35 10.15 56.89
N ILE A 722 -97.67 10.31 56.85
CA ILE A 722 -98.34 11.38 56.11
C ILE A 722 -97.89 12.74 56.64
N ALA A 723 -97.84 12.93 57.96
CA ALA A 723 -97.36 14.18 58.56
C ALA A 723 -95.92 14.51 58.13
N LEU A 724 -95.04 13.52 58.10
CA LEU A 724 -93.66 13.67 57.66
C LEU A 724 -93.57 13.98 56.16
N VAL A 725 -94.29 13.26 55.31
CA VAL A 725 -94.26 13.53 53.86
C VAL A 725 -94.90 14.88 53.51
N PHE A 726 -95.96 15.29 54.21
CA PHE A 726 -96.54 16.62 54.01
C PHE A 726 -95.62 17.75 54.51
N SER A 727 -94.79 17.48 55.53
CA SER A 727 -93.72 18.41 55.91
C SER A 727 -92.68 18.56 54.78
N PHE A 728 -92.37 17.48 54.05
CA PHE A 728 -91.51 17.53 52.87
C PHE A 728 -92.15 18.38 51.76
N PHE A 729 -93.43 18.18 51.45
CA PHE A 729 -94.16 18.99 50.46
C PHE A 729 -94.28 20.47 50.83
N SER A 730 -94.29 20.79 52.13
CA SER A 730 -94.35 22.18 52.57
C SER A 730 -93.09 22.99 52.24
N LEU A 731 -91.92 22.32 52.17
CA LEU A 731 -90.65 22.96 51.84
C LEU A 731 -90.27 22.83 50.37
N ASN A 732 -90.36 21.61 49.82
CA ASN A 732 -90.14 21.36 48.41
C ASN A 732 -91.34 20.59 47.84
N PRO A 733 -92.39 21.30 47.37
CA PRO A 733 -93.61 20.67 46.88
C PRO A 733 -93.32 19.93 45.59
N ALA A 734 -93.51 18.61 45.61
CA ALA A 734 -93.48 17.83 44.39
C ALA A 734 -94.60 18.30 43.45
N PRO A 735 -94.37 18.31 42.13
CA PRO A 735 -95.36 18.59 41.08
C PRO A 735 -96.73 17.91 41.27
N PHE A 736 -96.70 16.65 41.70
CA PHE A 736 -97.86 15.85 42.01
C PHE A 736 -97.51 14.87 43.14
N CYS A 737 -98.53 14.32 43.80
CA CYS A 737 -98.42 13.27 44.79
C CYS A 737 -99.45 12.18 44.49
N ILE A 738 -99.01 10.92 44.50
CA ILE A 738 -99.87 9.75 44.36
C ILE A 738 -99.98 9.05 45.71
N LEU A 739 -101.20 8.76 46.15
CA LEU A 739 -101.52 8.16 47.44
C LEU A 739 -102.23 6.81 47.19
N ASP A 740 -101.56 5.67 47.41
CA ASP A 740 -102.15 4.34 47.22
C ASP A 740 -102.67 3.73 48.52
N GLU A 741 -104.00 3.66 48.66
CA GLU A 741 -104.70 2.98 49.77
C GLU A 741 -104.21 3.39 51.17
N ILE A 742 -103.70 4.62 51.31
CA ILE A 742 -103.15 5.16 52.56
C ILE A 742 -104.23 5.34 53.63
N ASP A 743 -105.47 5.50 53.20
CA ASP A 743 -106.66 5.63 54.04
C ASP A 743 -107.26 4.28 54.45
N ALA A 744 -106.80 3.15 53.90
CA ALA A 744 -107.28 1.81 54.27
C ALA A 744 -107.12 1.45 55.76
N PRO A 745 -106.01 1.79 56.46
CA PRO A 745 -105.85 1.52 57.89
C PRO A 745 -106.43 2.61 58.81
N LEU A 746 -107.12 3.62 58.27
CA LEU A 746 -107.66 4.75 59.02
C LEU A 746 -109.14 4.51 59.39
N ASP A 747 -109.56 5.02 60.54
CA ASP A 747 -110.98 5.12 60.90
C ASP A 747 -111.64 6.33 60.20
N ASP A 748 -112.97 6.40 60.20
CA ASP A 748 -113.72 7.45 59.49
C ASP A 748 -113.35 8.87 59.95
N PHE A 749 -113.02 9.03 61.24
CA PHE A 749 -112.64 10.31 61.82
C PHE A 749 -111.26 10.78 61.37
N ASN A 750 -110.24 9.90 61.41
CA ASN A 750 -108.92 10.27 60.92
C ASN A 750 -108.87 10.34 59.39
N THR A 751 -109.68 9.56 58.68
CA THR A 751 -109.87 9.69 57.23
C THR A 751 -110.37 11.08 56.86
N SER A 752 -111.36 11.61 57.59
CA SER A 752 -111.89 12.96 57.36
C SER A 752 -110.82 14.04 57.58
N ARG A 753 -110.01 13.92 58.64
CA ARG A 753 -108.89 14.85 58.90
C ARG A 753 -107.81 14.80 57.83
N PHE A 754 -107.47 13.60 57.38
CA PHE A 754 -106.51 13.37 56.31
C PHE A 754 -106.98 14.02 55.01
N ILE A 755 -108.22 13.77 54.59
CA ILE A 755 -108.77 14.30 53.35
C ILE A 755 -108.90 15.83 53.39
N ASN A 756 -109.29 16.43 54.52
CA ASN A 756 -109.30 17.89 54.66
C ASN A 756 -107.91 18.51 54.50
N MET A 757 -106.86 17.84 54.99
CA MET A 757 -105.47 18.28 54.81
C MET A 757 -105.01 18.14 53.35
N VAL A 758 -105.41 17.05 52.68
CA VAL A 758 -105.16 16.85 51.23
C VAL A 758 -105.83 17.96 50.43
N GLU A 759 -107.06 18.32 50.78
CA GLU A 759 -107.80 19.42 50.15
C GLU A 759 -107.06 20.77 50.32
N GLU A 760 -106.61 21.12 51.54
CA GLU A 760 -105.81 22.33 51.81
C GLU A 760 -104.51 22.36 50.99
N MET A 761 -103.81 21.22 50.88
CA MET A 761 -102.56 21.15 50.10
C MET A 761 -102.79 21.07 48.59
N SER A 762 -103.99 20.74 48.13
CA SER A 762 -104.31 20.57 46.70
C SER A 762 -104.19 21.87 45.89
N GLU A 763 -104.15 23.03 46.56
CA GLU A 763 -103.85 24.32 45.91
C GLU A 763 -102.44 24.35 45.30
N LYS A 764 -101.47 23.70 45.97
CA LYS A 764 -100.04 23.77 45.62
C LYS A 764 -99.52 22.49 44.97
N VAL A 765 -100.06 21.33 45.34
CA VAL A 765 -99.65 20.00 44.86
C VAL A 765 -100.84 19.31 44.22
N GLN A 766 -100.65 18.66 43.07
CA GLN A 766 -101.69 17.83 42.47
C GLN A 766 -101.75 16.47 43.19
N PHE A 767 -102.90 16.09 43.74
CA PHE A 767 -103.10 14.81 44.40
C PHE A 767 -103.88 13.83 43.52
N ILE A 768 -103.34 12.61 43.44
CA ILE A 768 -103.97 11.45 42.81
C ILE A 768 -104.07 10.37 43.87
N PHE A 769 -105.26 10.06 44.37
CA PHE A 769 -105.41 9.03 45.40
C PHE A 769 -106.15 7.82 44.86
N VAL A 770 -105.63 6.65 45.17
CA VAL A 770 -106.24 5.37 44.87
C VAL A 770 -106.88 4.88 46.15
N THR A 771 -108.20 4.78 46.18
CA THR A 771 -108.95 4.49 47.41
C THR A 771 -110.16 3.60 47.16
N HIS A 772 -110.56 2.88 48.21
CA HIS A 772 -111.85 2.20 48.31
C HIS A 772 -112.73 2.79 49.45
N ASN A 773 -112.25 3.82 50.15
CA ASN A 773 -112.95 4.49 51.24
C ASN A 773 -113.96 5.51 50.70
N LYS A 774 -115.22 5.40 51.15
CA LYS A 774 -116.32 6.26 50.70
C LYS A 774 -116.10 7.74 51.00
N ILE A 775 -115.49 8.08 52.15
CA ILE A 775 -115.24 9.47 52.57
C ILE A 775 -114.27 10.16 51.61
N SER A 776 -113.21 9.45 51.23
CA SER A 776 -112.22 9.91 50.25
C SER A 776 -112.83 10.07 48.85
N MET A 777 -113.71 9.15 48.45
CA MET A 777 -114.42 9.23 47.16
C MET A 777 -115.35 10.45 47.08
N GLU A 778 -116.14 10.72 48.12
CA GLU A 778 -117.10 11.84 48.15
C GLU A 778 -116.42 13.20 47.99
N LYS A 779 -115.21 13.35 48.55
CA LYS A 779 -114.42 14.59 48.48
C LYS A 779 -113.61 14.74 47.19
N SER A 780 -113.66 13.75 46.30
CA SER A 780 -112.95 13.77 45.02
C SER A 780 -113.68 14.67 44.02
N LYS A 781 -112.97 15.61 43.39
CA LYS A 781 -113.55 16.42 42.30
C LYS A 781 -113.71 15.64 40.99
N TYR A 782 -112.89 14.61 40.79
CA TYR A 782 -112.92 13.80 39.58
C TYR A 782 -112.58 12.35 39.93
N LEU A 783 -113.42 11.40 39.52
CA LEU A 783 -113.22 9.97 39.80
C LEU A 783 -112.96 9.18 38.51
N MET A 784 -111.91 8.38 38.54
CA MET A 784 -111.54 7.45 37.49
C MET A 784 -111.77 6.03 37.98
N GLY A 785 -112.82 5.40 37.47
CA GLY A 785 -113.11 4.00 37.69
C GLY A 785 -112.20 3.11 36.83
N VAL A 786 -111.45 2.21 37.45
CA VAL A 786 -110.78 1.11 36.77
C VAL A 786 -111.67 -0.11 36.87
N THR A 787 -112.01 -0.70 35.72
CA THR A 787 -112.85 -1.89 35.62
C THR A 787 -112.12 -2.99 34.87
N MET A 788 -112.47 -4.24 35.15
CA MET A 788 -111.91 -5.39 34.45
C MET A 788 -113.06 -6.13 33.77
N GLN A 789 -113.35 -5.75 32.52
CA GLN A 789 -114.42 -6.37 31.71
C GLN A 789 -113.98 -7.75 31.18
N GLU A 790 -112.69 -7.89 30.84
CA GLU A 790 -112.07 -9.15 30.42
C GLU A 790 -111.05 -9.58 31.48
N PRO A 791 -110.96 -10.88 31.85
CA PRO A 791 -109.99 -11.35 32.82
C PRO A 791 -108.56 -10.90 32.47
N GLY A 792 -107.94 -10.14 33.38
CA GLY A 792 -106.56 -9.64 33.23
C GLY A 792 -106.40 -8.35 32.41
N VAL A 793 -107.48 -7.79 31.84
CA VAL A 793 -107.42 -6.55 31.04
C VAL A 793 -108.22 -5.43 31.70
N SER A 794 -107.50 -4.39 32.13
CA SER A 794 -108.06 -3.18 32.73
C SER A 794 -108.58 -2.22 31.66
N ARG A 795 -109.78 -1.64 31.89
CA ARG A 795 -110.32 -0.51 31.14
C ARG A 795 -110.66 0.64 32.07
N LEU A 796 -110.49 1.86 31.59
CA LEU A 796 -110.79 3.08 32.33
C LEU A 796 -112.19 3.60 32.00
N VAL A 797 -112.93 3.99 33.03
CA VAL A 797 -114.23 4.65 32.97
C VAL A 797 -114.12 5.91 33.81
N SER A 798 -114.26 7.09 33.20
CA SER A 798 -114.24 8.35 33.93
C SER A 798 -115.66 8.78 34.33
N VAL A 799 -115.82 9.25 35.56
CA VAL A 799 -117.07 9.83 36.06
C VAL A 799 -116.73 11.16 36.74
N ASP A 800 -117.36 12.24 36.28
CA ASP A 800 -117.35 13.51 37.01
C ASP A 800 -118.32 13.40 38.19
N VAL A 801 -117.81 13.57 39.41
CA VAL A 801 -118.60 13.37 40.64
C VAL A 801 -119.68 14.45 40.77
N ASP A 802 -119.37 15.68 40.39
CA ASP A 802 -120.31 16.79 40.44
C ASP A 802 -121.45 16.62 39.42
N GLU A 803 -121.16 15.98 38.29
CA GLU A 803 -122.13 15.67 37.24
C GLU A 803 -122.97 14.42 37.60
N ALA A 804 -122.34 13.38 38.16
CA ALA A 804 -123.02 12.16 38.61
C ALA A 804 -123.94 12.39 39.81
N LEU A 805 -123.55 13.24 40.77
CA LEU A 805 -124.43 13.64 41.89
C LEU A 805 -125.65 14.42 41.41
N LYS A 806 -125.51 15.25 40.36
CA LYS A 806 -126.64 15.95 39.72
C LYS A 806 -127.58 14.99 38.99
N MET A 807 -127.05 13.96 38.33
CA MET A 807 -127.84 12.92 37.64
C MET A 807 -128.50 11.92 38.60
N ALA A 808 -127.95 11.70 39.80
CA ALA A 808 -128.53 10.81 40.82
C ALA A 808 -129.58 11.51 41.71
N ALA A 809 -129.58 12.84 41.75
CA ALA A 809 -130.56 13.66 42.45
C ALA A 809 -131.78 14.07 41.59
N SER A 810 -131.74 13.77 40.28
CA SER A 810 -132.84 13.90 39.30
C SER A 810 -133.49 12.55 39.04
#